data_AF-A0A5N5QX09-F1
#
_entry.id   AF-A0A5N5QX09-F1
#
_cell.length_a   1.000
_cell.length_b   1.000
_cell.length_c   1.000
_cell.angle_alpha   90.00
_cell.angle_beta   90.00
_cell.angle_gamma   90.00
#
_symmetry.space_group_name_H-M   'P 1'
#
loop_
_entity.id
_entity.type
_entity.pdbx_description
1 polymer ?
#
loop_
_entity_poly.entity_id
_entity_poly.type
_entity_poly.pdbx_seq_one_letter_code
_entity_poly.pdbx_strand_id
1 'polypeptide(L)'
;MSHRHGQECGHESYDDHGHGGHDHDHDHDHDHDHGSGGPPPNNLYARIDRQNVVALNAEEGADSCAILKPWHERLDEAKWLESDADDQLIIRIPFTGSVKLRALLLKTGPGEQTAEKVSLFPNSDELDFNDAAEGVPAQSFDIAQSREVGESITLFFPAAQGGDTLRIYYIGLLGEWSEFTRDPVITIYETQANPADHKKIQGTDGALSRPGVVSVRSPQDALAGGPFGMRKTFVERKLQSSVYTRAFDTQGPSALVSSMLTWVDYGAEGSCLVHVDHYLLEYGGSDILCLTRPLMKGEEQIESLCDALLPMPFSPHTQRSAARRFFSVFTVSLFLFSVLWTGVRAATRYPYIEGLDLAGEQATLELASATEKPPDFSRYVNLKSVPRHELRSRAGRVIFVGDIHGMHKSLQKLLKKLNFDSSHDVLVHTGDIILKGPHSRRVIQELIGINSLGVRGNQDQKVVEWRGWVDWVLSQDGGKAWLYKMEKRVEATKKLSKADFKQFRKAAAAKGWGIPDGWEFGGEAYQLARHLKLDEFQYLLNLPTAIHFPSLHTIVVHAGLLPMNPQRKMLSPHQPLSHPPTAKRKDSESNLRNLQELALMKDIPQNTNPWVTLNMRSILDNGEVSRGKEGTPWSDFWHKIIKLCDGFDAKPTQIASNSTVEFNLSHGWEKWVDAELKKVQALPCRETTVVYGHAAARGLDIKRWSKGLDSGCVYNLQLSALVLGKRWKPGFSMNTTQVDAEDEEVYELDEELDGEVVAFGKKGHAKVVGVRCAGGPGRLL
;
A
#
# COMPACT_ATOMS: atom_id res chain seq x y z
N MET A 1 36.02 15.99 -30.53
CA MET A 1 36.22 17.38 -30.02
C MET A 1 34.85 18.02 -30.00
N SER A 2 34.42 18.53 -28.85
CA SER A 2 33.32 19.49 -28.71
C SER A 2 33.59 20.27 -27.42
N HIS A 3 33.20 21.54 -27.36
CA HIS A 3 33.59 22.45 -26.27
C HIS A 3 32.53 22.46 -25.17
N ARG A 4 32.95 22.25 -23.91
CA ARG A 4 32.11 22.57 -22.75
C ARG A 4 32.29 24.05 -22.40
N HIS A 5 31.27 24.85 -22.68
CA HIS A 5 31.06 26.11 -21.96
C HIS A 5 30.22 25.82 -20.72
N GLY A 6 30.71 26.21 -19.54
CA GLY A 6 29.93 26.29 -18.32
C GLY A 6 29.75 27.75 -17.95
N GLN A 7 28.52 28.16 -17.67
CA GLN A 7 28.17 29.55 -17.35
C GLN A 7 27.50 29.54 -15.98
N GLU A 8 28.05 30.28 -15.02
CA GLU A 8 27.68 30.17 -13.60
C GLU A 8 26.31 30.81 -13.32
N CYS A 9 25.39 30.05 -12.72
CA CYS A 9 24.17 30.61 -12.15
C CYS A 9 24.48 31.29 -10.81
N GLY A 10 24.06 32.56 -10.66
CA GLY A 10 24.43 33.43 -9.55
C GLY A 10 24.04 32.91 -8.15
N HIS A 11 24.86 33.30 -7.17
CA HIS A 11 24.71 32.95 -5.76
C HIS A 11 23.98 34.08 -5.00
N GLU A 12 22.77 33.85 -4.50
CA GLU A 12 22.13 34.74 -3.54
C GLU A 12 22.40 34.26 -2.10
N SER A 13 22.62 35.20 -1.18
CA SER A 13 22.92 34.90 0.22
C SER A 13 21.62 34.88 1.03
N TYR A 14 21.50 33.93 1.96
CA TYR A 14 20.45 33.91 2.98
C TYR A 14 21.12 34.24 4.33
N ASP A 15 20.76 35.41 4.89
CA ASP A 15 21.27 35.83 6.19
C ASP A 15 20.66 35.02 7.34
N ASP A 16 21.50 34.68 8.32
CA ASP A 16 21.08 34.06 9.57
C ASP A 16 20.55 35.11 10.55
N HIS A 17 19.41 34.85 11.19
CA HIS A 17 18.75 35.76 12.13
C HIS A 17 18.43 35.02 13.44
N GLY A 18 19.40 35.02 14.35
CA GLY A 18 19.25 34.44 15.68
C GLY A 18 18.22 35.19 16.55
N HIS A 19 17.32 34.45 17.19
CA HIS A 19 16.30 35.01 18.07
C HIS A 19 16.85 35.46 19.44
N GLY A 20 17.00 36.77 19.62
CA GLY A 20 16.84 37.42 20.93
C GLY A 20 15.34 37.71 21.15
N GLY A 21 14.80 37.38 22.32
CA GLY A 21 13.38 37.57 22.62
C GLY A 21 13.10 38.79 23.49
N HIS A 22 11.85 39.27 23.45
CA HIS A 22 11.17 39.96 24.55
C HIS A 22 9.65 39.84 24.38
N ASP A 23 8.91 39.87 25.49
CA ASP A 23 7.45 39.77 25.55
C ASP A 23 6.76 41.05 25.07
N HIS A 24 5.50 40.94 24.63
CA HIS A 24 4.41 41.87 24.99
C HIS A 24 3.03 41.30 24.57
N ASP A 25 2.04 41.37 25.46
CA ASP A 25 0.63 41.10 25.13
C ASP A 25 0.04 42.19 24.22
N HIS A 26 -0.85 41.82 23.30
CA HIS A 26 -2.01 42.63 22.92
C HIS A 26 -3.08 41.76 22.21
N ASP A 27 -4.28 41.67 22.78
CA ASP A 27 -5.48 41.23 22.06
C ASP A 27 -5.86 42.28 20.99
N HIS A 28 -6.26 41.82 19.81
CA HIS A 28 -7.37 42.39 19.04
C HIS A 28 -7.86 41.39 17.97
N ASP A 29 -9.18 41.29 17.79
CA ASP A 29 -9.78 40.62 16.63
C ASP A 29 -9.36 41.34 15.32
N HIS A 30 -9.30 40.60 14.20
CA HIS A 30 -10.14 40.90 13.02
C HIS A 30 -9.97 39.86 11.90
N ASP A 31 -11.12 39.39 11.41
CA ASP A 31 -11.48 38.86 10.08
C ASP A 31 -10.58 37.92 9.25
N HIS A 32 -11.26 36.93 8.64
CA HIS A 32 -10.67 36.02 7.66
C HIS A 32 -10.63 36.64 6.26
N ASP A 33 -9.44 36.82 5.69
CA ASP A 33 -9.25 36.90 4.23
C ASP A 33 -8.66 35.58 3.69
N HIS A 34 -9.13 35.17 2.51
CA HIS A 34 -8.83 33.88 1.87
C HIS A 34 -8.13 34.06 0.50
N GLY A 35 -7.10 34.93 0.44
CA GLY A 35 -6.25 35.12 -0.73
C GLY A 35 -5.01 34.21 -0.78
N SER A 36 -5.10 33.03 -1.41
CA SER A 36 -3.98 32.06 -1.48
C SER A 36 -2.91 32.41 -2.54
N GLY A 37 -1.95 33.28 -2.20
CA GLY A 37 -0.82 33.63 -3.08
C GLY A 37 0.42 32.72 -2.98
N GLY A 38 0.63 32.04 -1.84
CA GLY A 38 1.85 31.29 -1.55
C GLY A 38 2.02 29.98 -2.35
N PRO A 39 3.26 29.46 -2.47
CA PRO A 39 3.50 28.12 -3.02
C PRO A 39 2.84 27.02 -2.18
N PRO A 40 2.36 25.93 -2.78
CA PRO A 40 1.95 24.74 -2.03
C PRO A 40 3.11 24.23 -1.16
N PRO A 41 2.85 23.73 0.06
CA PRO A 41 3.91 23.27 0.97
C PRO A 41 4.72 22.06 0.45
N ASN A 42 4.26 21.44 -0.63
CA ASN A 42 4.89 20.32 -1.32
C ASN A 42 5.61 20.75 -2.62
N ASN A 43 5.91 22.04 -2.81
CA ASN A 43 6.56 22.53 -4.03
C ASN A 43 8.07 22.18 -4.03
N LEU A 44 8.52 21.45 -5.05
CA LEU A 44 9.89 20.97 -5.19
C LEU A 44 10.85 21.99 -5.83
N TYR A 45 10.39 23.19 -6.19
CA TYR A 45 11.20 24.20 -6.89
C TYR A 45 12.57 24.45 -6.24
N ALA A 46 12.60 24.63 -4.92
CA ALA A 46 13.83 24.84 -4.15
C ALA A 46 14.69 23.57 -3.94
N ARG A 47 14.35 22.45 -4.60
CA ARG A 47 15.04 21.15 -4.52
C ARG A 47 15.57 20.67 -5.88
N ILE A 48 15.34 21.43 -6.94
CA ILE A 48 15.88 21.16 -8.29
C ILE A 48 17.33 21.63 -8.32
N ASP A 49 18.24 20.78 -8.85
CA ASP A 49 19.60 21.20 -9.16
C ASP A 49 19.63 21.92 -10.53
N ARG A 50 19.28 23.21 -10.48
CA ARG A 50 19.14 24.08 -11.65
C ARG A 50 20.44 24.19 -12.48
N GLN A 51 21.62 24.01 -11.87
CA GLN A 51 22.89 24.10 -12.60
C GLN A 51 23.16 22.89 -13.52
N ASN A 52 22.44 21.78 -13.33
CA ASN A 52 22.61 20.54 -14.10
C ASN A 52 21.35 20.12 -14.90
N VAL A 53 20.39 21.05 -15.08
CA VAL A 53 19.25 20.87 -15.99
C VAL A 53 19.73 20.88 -17.44
N VAL A 54 19.23 19.95 -18.27
CA VAL A 54 19.62 19.82 -19.68
C VAL A 54 18.37 19.68 -20.54
N ALA A 55 18.26 20.46 -21.61
CA ALA A 55 17.33 20.20 -22.71
C ALA A 55 18.08 19.70 -23.96
N LEU A 56 17.44 18.83 -24.74
CA LEU A 56 17.90 18.38 -26.06
C LEU A 56 16.84 18.78 -27.11
N ASN A 57 17.31 19.16 -28.31
CA ASN A 57 16.50 19.76 -29.39
C ASN A 57 15.81 21.08 -29.01
N ALA A 58 16.39 21.87 -28.10
CA ALA A 58 15.95 23.24 -27.82
C ALA A 58 16.74 24.27 -28.64
N GLU A 59 16.10 25.41 -28.98
CA GLU A 59 16.67 26.51 -29.79
C GLU A 59 18.12 26.90 -29.37
N GLU A 60 19.01 27.13 -30.34
CA GLU A 60 20.44 27.38 -30.07
C GLU A 60 20.67 28.60 -29.16
N GLY A 61 21.01 28.34 -27.90
CA GLY A 61 21.27 29.35 -26.88
C GLY A 61 20.14 29.55 -25.86
N ALA A 62 19.05 28.79 -25.94
CA ALA A 62 17.94 28.87 -24.99
C ALA A 62 18.33 28.42 -23.55
N ASP A 63 17.89 29.19 -22.56
CA ASP A 63 18.05 28.83 -21.14
C ASP A 63 17.09 27.70 -20.76
N SER A 64 17.64 26.49 -20.57
CA SER A 64 16.87 25.30 -20.16
C SER A 64 16.20 25.45 -18.78
N CYS A 65 16.63 26.40 -17.94
CA CYS A 65 15.96 26.74 -16.68
C CYS A 65 14.85 27.79 -16.83
N ALA A 66 14.67 28.44 -17.99
CA ALA A 66 13.72 29.53 -18.16
C ALA A 66 12.25 29.15 -17.87
N ILE A 67 11.92 27.86 -18.01
CA ILE A 67 10.59 27.27 -17.71
C ILE A 67 10.44 26.78 -16.26
N LEU A 68 11.53 26.74 -15.49
CA LEU A 68 11.55 26.35 -14.08
C LEU A 68 11.47 27.62 -13.23
N LYS A 69 10.24 28.11 -13.05
CA LYS A 69 9.93 29.40 -12.42
C LYS A 69 9.47 29.25 -10.96
N PRO A 70 9.68 30.27 -10.10
CA PRO A 70 9.00 30.38 -8.82
C PRO A 70 7.47 30.30 -8.97
N TRP A 71 6.77 29.87 -7.91
CA TRP A 71 5.30 29.67 -7.96
C TRP A 71 4.50 30.92 -8.37
N HIS A 72 4.97 32.13 -8.02
CA HIS A 72 4.28 33.37 -8.39
C HIS A 72 4.45 33.71 -9.88
N GLU A 73 5.55 33.30 -10.51
CA GLU A 73 5.84 33.47 -11.95
C GLU A 73 5.22 32.37 -12.84
N ARG A 74 4.53 31.37 -12.28
CA ARG A 74 3.99 30.20 -13.04
C ARG A 74 3.00 30.53 -14.17
N LEU A 75 2.51 31.78 -14.23
CA LEU A 75 1.60 32.29 -15.26
C LEU A 75 2.28 33.25 -16.24
N ASP A 76 3.55 33.63 -16.00
CA ASP A 76 4.32 34.47 -16.91
C ASP A 76 4.69 33.70 -18.18
N GLU A 77 4.45 34.33 -19.34
CA GLU A 77 4.74 33.82 -20.68
C GLU A 77 5.94 34.52 -21.33
N ALA A 78 6.52 35.55 -20.70
CA ALA A 78 7.65 36.33 -21.23
C ALA A 78 8.98 35.54 -21.33
N LYS A 79 9.02 34.31 -20.78
CA LYS A 79 10.10 33.34 -20.91
C LYS A 79 9.53 31.97 -21.24
N TRP A 80 10.12 31.27 -22.19
CA TRP A 80 9.72 29.94 -22.65
C TRP A 80 10.94 29.09 -23.02
N LEU A 81 10.69 27.82 -23.32
CA LEU A 81 11.60 26.93 -24.04
C LEU A 81 10.85 26.41 -25.27
N GLU A 82 11.52 26.32 -26.41
CA GLU A 82 10.95 25.90 -27.69
C GLU A 82 11.93 24.97 -28.41
N SER A 83 11.39 24.05 -29.22
CA SER A 83 12.19 23.09 -29.97
C SER A 83 12.76 23.68 -31.28
N ASP A 84 13.98 23.24 -31.63
CA ASP A 84 14.82 23.86 -32.67
C ASP A 84 14.48 23.40 -34.10
N ALA A 85 14.29 22.08 -34.30
CA ALA A 85 14.22 21.47 -35.63
C ALA A 85 12.91 20.70 -35.94
N ASP A 86 12.24 20.18 -34.92
CA ASP A 86 10.97 19.44 -35.01
C ASP A 86 10.18 19.60 -33.69
N ASP A 87 9.05 18.91 -33.54
CA ASP A 87 8.17 19.01 -32.38
C ASP A 87 8.55 18.09 -31.20
N GLN A 88 9.74 17.47 -31.24
CA GLN A 88 10.25 16.60 -30.19
C GLN A 88 11.15 17.36 -29.21
N LEU A 89 11.01 17.09 -27.90
CA LEU A 89 11.82 17.78 -26.88
C LEU A 89 12.11 16.85 -25.69
N ILE A 90 13.37 16.78 -25.26
CA ILE A 90 13.77 16.05 -24.04
C ILE A 90 14.31 17.04 -23.02
N ILE A 91 13.84 16.95 -21.77
CA ILE A 91 14.23 17.84 -20.65
C ILE A 91 14.55 16.99 -19.41
N ARG A 92 15.83 16.98 -19.00
CA ARG A 92 16.32 16.27 -17.81
C ARG A 92 16.45 17.23 -16.63
N ILE A 93 15.74 16.93 -15.55
CA ILE A 93 15.66 17.73 -14.33
C ILE A 93 16.22 16.91 -13.15
N PRO A 94 17.46 17.17 -12.69
CA PRO A 94 18.03 16.56 -11.51
C PRO A 94 17.53 17.24 -10.21
N PHE A 95 17.54 16.49 -9.11
CA PHE A 95 17.17 16.98 -7.78
C PHE A 95 18.35 16.88 -6.80
N THR A 96 18.36 17.74 -5.77
CA THR A 96 19.37 17.77 -4.71
C THR A 96 19.19 16.71 -3.62
N GLY A 97 18.27 15.76 -3.83
CA GLY A 97 17.94 14.66 -2.92
C GLY A 97 16.92 13.72 -3.57
N SER A 98 16.65 12.57 -2.94
CA SER A 98 15.65 11.61 -3.43
C SER A 98 14.25 12.19 -3.30
N VAL A 99 13.49 12.19 -4.40
CA VAL A 99 12.19 12.88 -4.54
C VAL A 99 11.06 11.90 -4.80
N LYS A 100 9.91 12.14 -4.16
CA LYS A 100 8.65 11.47 -4.47
C LYS A 100 7.71 12.45 -5.14
N LEU A 101 7.74 12.47 -6.48
CA LEU A 101 6.82 13.29 -7.27
C LEU A 101 5.37 12.83 -6.99
N ARG A 102 4.49 13.82 -6.77
CA ARG A 102 3.05 13.63 -6.49
C ARG A 102 2.17 14.25 -7.58
N ALA A 103 2.65 15.31 -8.24
CA ALA A 103 2.03 15.90 -9.42
C ALA A 103 3.07 16.64 -10.28
N LEU A 104 2.88 16.55 -11.60
CA LEU A 104 3.52 17.37 -12.62
C LEU A 104 2.51 18.44 -13.06
N LEU A 105 2.95 19.70 -13.14
CA LEU A 105 2.19 20.84 -13.63
C LEU A 105 2.87 21.34 -14.90
N LEU A 106 2.14 21.43 -16.02
CA LEU A 106 2.65 21.90 -17.30
C LEU A 106 1.83 23.08 -17.82
N LYS A 107 2.50 24.00 -18.52
CA LYS A 107 1.90 25.04 -19.35
C LYS A 107 2.64 25.05 -20.68
N THR A 108 1.97 24.62 -21.74
CA THR A 108 2.50 24.44 -23.11
C THR A 108 1.63 25.17 -24.13
N GLY A 109 2.10 25.30 -25.37
CA GLY A 109 1.40 26.00 -26.46
C GLY A 109 2.00 27.38 -26.76
N PRO A 110 1.21 28.33 -27.33
CA PRO A 110 -0.23 28.27 -27.57
C PRO A 110 -0.62 27.47 -28.82
N GLY A 111 -1.90 27.08 -28.89
CA GLY A 111 -2.48 26.49 -30.10
C GLY A 111 -1.80 25.18 -30.51
N GLU A 112 -1.43 25.08 -31.78
CA GLU A 112 -0.87 23.87 -32.39
C GLU A 112 0.52 23.50 -31.82
N GLN A 113 1.24 24.44 -31.18
CA GLN A 113 2.50 24.20 -30.46
C GLN A 113 2.33 23.56 -29.07
N THR A 114 1.10 23.17 -28.70
CA THR A 114 0.79 22.53 -27.41
C THR A 114 1.24 21.07 -27.46
N ALA A 115 2.06 20.62 -26.50
CA ALA A 115 2.43 19.21 -26.38
C ALA A 115 1.21 18.28 -26.37
N GLU A 116 1.16 17.28 -27.25
CA GLU A 116 0.10 16.26 -27.23
C GLU A 116 0.23 15.34 -26.01
N LYS A 117 1.49 14.97 -25.72
CA LYS A 117 1.84 13.93 -24.76
C LYS A 117 3.11 14.29 -23.99
N VAL A 118 3.31 13.69 -22.81
CA VAL A 118 4.61 13.68 -22.13
C VAL A 118 4.91 12.32 -21.50
N SER A 119 6.14 11.84 -21.69
CA SER A 119 6.66 10.58 -21.14
C SER A 119 7.73 10.88 -20.08
N LEU A 120 7.67 10.15 -18.97
CA LEU A 120 8.49 10.33 -17.78
C LEU A 120 9.44 9.13 -17.62
N PHE A 121 10.74 9.43 -17.62
CA PHE A 121 11.82 8.49 -17.44
C PHE A 121 12.58 8.84 -16.15
N PRO A 122 12.35 8.13 -15.03
CA PRO A 122 13.09 8.34 -13.79
C PRO A 122 14.50 7.76 -13.91
N ASN A 123 15.48 8.41 -13.26
CA ASN A 123 16.86 7.93 -13.10
C ASN A 123 17.59 7.60 -14.43
N SER A 124 17.20 8.25 -15.53
CA SER A 124 17.82 8.05 -16.85
C SER A 124 18.75 9.22 -17.18
N ASP A 125 20.06 8.98 -17.04
CA ASP A 125 21.09 10.01 -17.16
C ASP A 125 21.62 10.24 -18.58
N GLU A 126 21.46 9.24 -19.46
CA GLU A 126 21.89 9.24 -20.87
C GLU A 126 20.75 8.73 -21.76
N LEU A 127 19.65 9.48 -21.86
CA LEU A 127 18.49 9.13 -22.71
C LEU A 127 18.49 9.99 -24.00
N ASP A 128 18.53 9.36 -25.18
CA ASP A 128 18.38 10.04 -26.48
C ASP A 128 16.96 9.87 -27.06
N PHE A 129 16.69 10.47 -28.23
CA PHE A 129 15.37 10.43 -28.87
C PHE A 129 14.95 9.03 -29.37
N ASN A 130 15.90 8.17 -29.75
CA ASN A 130 15.63 6.79 -30.15
C ASN A 130 15.31 5.95 -28.90
N ASP A 131 16.14 6.06 -27.86
CA ASP A 131 15.93 5.37 -26.59
C ASP A 131 14.64 5.84 -25.89
N ALA A 132 14.25 7.11 -26.04
CA ALA A 132 12.99 7.64 -25.53
C ALA A 132 11.75 7.22 -26.34
N ALA A 133 11.92 6.86 -27.62
CA ALA A 133 10.84 6.40 -28.51
C ALA A 133 10.64 4.88 -28.47
N GLU A 134 11.71 4.08 -28.38
CA GLU A 134 11.64 2.61 -28.23
C GLU A 134 11.56 2.15 -26.77
N GLY A 135 12.05 2.96 -25.83
CA GLY A 135 12.07 2.65 -24.41
C GLY A 135 10.69 2.66 -23.75
N VAL A 136 10.55 1.91 -22.65
CA VAL A 136 9.33 1.91 -21.83
C VAL A 136 9.45 3.02 -20.78
N PRO A 137 8.74 4.16 -20.89
CA PRO A 137 8.71 5.15 -19.83
C PRO A 137 8.03 4.56 -18.58
N ALA A 138 8.47 4.96 -17.40
CA ALA A 138 7.78 4.60 -16.16
C ALA A 138 6.35 5.15 -16.13
N GLN A 139 6.11 6.27 -16.82
CA GLN A 139 4.78 6.82 -17.00
C GLN A 139 4.69 7.62 -18.29
N SER A 140 3.61 7.44 -19.07
CA SER A 140 3.33 8.24 -20.26
C SER A 140 1.93 8.82 -20.13
N PHE A 141 1.82 10.15 -20.19
CA PHE A 141 0.57 10.88 -20.06
C PHE A 141 0.15 11.45 -21.41
N ASP A 142 -0.98 10.97 -21.93
CA ASP A 142 -1.92 11.89 -22.57
C ASP A 142 -2.40 12.83 -21.44
N ILE A 143 -2.40 14.15 -21.64
CA ILE A 143 -2.63 15.12 -20.56
C ILE A 143 -4.13 15.07 -20.16
N ALA A 144 -4.56 14.51 -19.03
CA ALA A 144 -3.86 13.92 -17.87
C ALA A 144 -4.60 12.63 -17.40
N GLN A 145 -4.26 11.88 -16.32
CA GLN A 145 -3.46 12.12 -15.11
C GLN A 145 -3.07 10.77 -14.44
N SER A 146 -1.83 10.59 -13.95
CA SER A 146 -1.43 9.49 -13.03
C SER A 146 -0.17 9.88 -12.21
N ARG A 147 0.44 8.95 -11.45
CA ARG A 147 1.51 9.23 -10.45
C ARG A 147 2.54 8.10 -10.26
N GLU A 148 3.83 8.35 -10.52
CA GLU A 148 4.99 7.55 -10.03
C GLU A 148 6.22 8.43 -9.66
N VAL A 149 7.34 7.83 -9.25
CA VAL A 149 8.42 8.42 -8.41
C VAL A 149 9.83 8.19 -8.99
N GLY A 150 10.76 9.15 -8.80
CA GLY A 150 12.15 9.08 -9.28
C GLY A 150 13.08 10.14 -8.68
N GLU A 151 14.39 9.89 -8.74
CA GLU A 151 15.48 10.67 -8.09
C GLU A 151 16.12 11.70 -9.03
N SER A 152 16.09 11.42 -10.33
CA SER A 152 16.09 12.43 -11.40
C SER A 152 14.89 12.16 -12.31
N ILE A 153 14.38 13.17 -13.01
CA ILE A 153 13.26 13.03 -13.93
C ILE A 153 13.60 13.59 -15.31
N THR A 154 13.52 12.75 -16.32
CA THR A 154 13.64 13.13 -17.73
C THR A 154 12.24 13.10 -18.35
N LEU A 155 11.83 14.25 -18.91
CA LEU A 155 10.57 14.47 -19.61
C LEU A 155 10.82 14.41 -21.11
N PHE A 156 10.13 13.53 -21.82
CA PHE A 156 10.14 13.45 -23.28
C PHE A 156 8.77 13.87 -23.83
N PHE A 157 8.75 14.87 -24.69
CA PHE A 157 7.60 15.31 -25.46
C PHE A 157 7.78 14.78 -26.89
N PRO A 158 6.93 13.84 -27.37
CA PRO A 158 7.15 13.15 -28.63
C PRO A 158 6.49 13.81 -29.85
N ALA A 159 5.54 14.72 -29.61
CA ALA A 159 4.81 15.48 -30.63
C ALA A 159 4.06 16.69 -30.04
N ALA A 160 3.78 17.69 -30.89
CA ALA A 160 2.85 18.79 -30.63
C ALA A 160 1.48 18.53 -31.29
N GLN A 161 0.46 19.28 -30.89
CA GLN A 161 -0.92 19.17 -31.39
C GLN A 161 -1.09 19.86 -32.76
N GLY A 162 -0.24 19.50 -33.73
CA GLY A 162 -0.32 19.89 -35.14
C GLY A 162 0.66 20.96 -35.61
N GLY A 163 1.52 21.50 -34.74
CA GLY A 163 2.54 22.51 -35.08
C GLY A 163 3.92 21.91 -35.35
N ASP A 164 4.71 22.55 -36.21
CA ASP A 164 6.06 22.11 -36.57
C ASP A 164 7.09 22.19 -35.41
N THR A 165 6.79 22.94 -34.34
CA THR A 165 7.61 23.06 -33.12
C THR A 165 6.75 23.05 -31.85
N LEU A 166 7.35 22.66 -30.73
CA LEU A 166 6.72 22.53 -29.42
C LEU A 166 7.24 23.59 -28.45
N ARG A 167 6.33 24.33 -27.78
CA ARG A 167 6.70 25.40 -26.82
C ARG A 167 6.16 25.14 -25.41
N ILE A 168 7.01 25.42 -24.42
CA ILE A 168 6.74 25.26 -22.98
C ILE A 168 6.99 26.58 -22.24
N TYR A 169 6.04 27.01 -21.40
CA TYR A 169 6.14 28.22 -20.57
C TYR A 169 6.43 27.96 -19.10
N TYR A 170 6.00 26.82 -18.55
CA TYR A 170 6.20 26.48 -17.14
C TYR A 170 6.17 24.97 -16.89
N ILE A 171 7.11 24.50 -16.08
CA ILE A 171 7.11 23.16 -15.47
C ILE A 171 7.16 23.30 -13.95
N GLY A 172 6.12 22.83 -13.27
CA GLY A 172 6.01 22.81 -11.82
C GLY A 172 5.99 21.39 -11.27
N LEU A 173 6.82 21.12 -10.26
CA LEU A 173 6.97 19.80 -9.67
C LEU A 173 6.50 19.84 -8.21
N LEU A 174 5.48 19.04 -7.86
CA LEU A 174 4.98 18.93 -6.49
C LEU A 174 5.22 17.52 -5.95
N GLY A 175 5.75 17.39 -4.73
CA GLY A 175 6.13 16.09 -4.15
C GLY A 175 6.68 16.17 -2.72
N GLU A 176 7.29 15.08 -2.29
CA GLU A 176 8.12 15.04 -1.07
C GLU A 176 9.60 15.00 -1.46
N TRP A 177 10.48 15.52 -0.61
CA TRP A 177 11.93 15.49 -0.79
C TRP A 177 12.59 14.90 0.46
N SER A 178 13.66 14.13 0.25
CA SER A 178 14.50 13.54 1.30
C SER A 178 15.97 13.60 0.89
N GLU A 179 16.84 13.84 1.87
CA GLU A 179 18.29 13.91 1.67
C GLU A 179 18.88 12.55 1.23
N PHE A 180 19.95 12.56 0.43
CA PHE A 180 20.53 11.33 -0.13
C PHE A 180 21.24 10.45 0.92
N THR A 181 20.56 9.40 1.38
CA THR A 181 21.20 8.26 2.05
C THR A 181 22.01 7.42 1.06
N ARG A 182 23.27 7.12 1.38
CA ARG A 182 24.23 6.43 0.49
C ARG A 182 24.04 4.89 0.44
N ASP A 183 22.81 4.43 0.23
CA ASP A 183 22.47 3.01 0.10
C ASP A 183 22.00 2.71 -1.34
N PRO A 184 22.59 1.71 -2.03
CA PRO A 184 22.28 1.44 -3.44
C PRO A 184 20.92 0.75 -3.62
N VAL A 185 20.08 1.31 -4.50
CA VAL A 185 18.79 0.72 -4.90
C VAL A 185 19.03 -0.56 -5.73
N ILE A 186 18.39 -1.66 -5.33
CA ILE A 186 18.42 -2.94 -6.06
C ILE A 186 17.04 -3.20 -6.65
N THR A 187 16.84 -2.85 -7.92
CA THR A 187 15.65 -3.19 -8.71
C THR A 187 15.68 -4.65 -9.15
N ILE A 188 14.59 -5.38 -8.88
CA ILE A 188 14.44 -6.80 -9.27
C ILE A 188 13.41 -6.88 -10.40
N TYR A 189 13.86 -7.20 -11.61
CA TYR A 189 12.96 -7.50 -12.74
C TYR A 189 12.18 -8.80 -12.50
N GLU A 190 10.86 -8.78 -12.68
CA GLU A 190 10.05 -10.00 -12.77
C GLU A 190 10.18 -10.61 -14.18
N THR A 191 10.50 -11.91 -14.27
CA THR A 191 10.97 -12.54 -15.51
C THR A 191 9.96 -13.47 -16.22
N GLN A 192 8.66 -13.35 -15.94
CA GLN A 192 7.59 -14.02 -16.70
C GLN A 192 6.35 -13.12 -16.80
N ALA A 193 5.70 -13.11 -17.97
CA ALA A 193 4.47 -12.36 -18.18
C ALA A 193 3.29 -13.00 -17.43
N ASN A 194 2.53 -12.17 -16.71
CA ASN A 194 1.34 -12.58 -15.98
C ASN A 194 0.12 -12.64 -16.93
N PRO A 195 -0.56 -13.80 -17.09
CA PRO A 195 -1.70 -13.93 -18.00
C PRO A 195 -2.93 -13.07 -17.66
N ALA A 196 -2.99 -12.45 -16.48
CA ALA A 196 -4.03 -11.48 -16.14
C ALA A 196 -3.82 -10.10 -16.81
N ASP A 197 -2.60 -9.79 -17.24
CA ASP A 197 -2.25 -8.48 -17.83
C ASP A 197 -2.50 -8.45 -19.35
N HIS A 198 -3.23 -9.44 -19.87
CA HIS A 198 -3.64 -9.52 -21.27
C HIS A 198 -5.16 -9.51 -21.36
N LYS A 199 -5.72 -8.48 -22.01
CA LYS A 199 -7.16 -8.39 -22.30
C LYS A 199 -7.57 -9.60 -23.15
N LYS A 200 -8.45 -10.45 -22.61
CA LYS A 200 -8.97 -11.62 -23.34
C LYS A 200 -9.67 -11.18 -24.63
N ILE A 201 -9.30 -11.81 -25.74
CA ILE A 201 -9.99 -11.63 -27.02
C ILE A 201 -11.39 -12.25 -26.91
N GLN A 202 -12.44 -11.47 -27.17
CA GLN A 202 -13.81 -12.00 -27.22
C GLN A 202 -13.98 -12.93 -28.43
N GLY A 203 -14.48 -14.15 -28.20
CA GLY A 203 -14.89 -15.07 -29.27
C GLY A 203 -14.42 -16.53 -29.12
N THR A 204 -13.46 -16.84 -28.24
CA THR A 204 -12.86 -18.19 -28.15
C THR A 204 -13.31 -19.00 -26.92
N ASP A 205 -14.61 -19.12 -26.71
CA ASP A 205 -15.21 -20.10 -25.77
C ASP A 205 -16.19 -21.00 -26.53
N GLY A 206 -15.66 -22.06 -27.16
CA GLY A 206 -16.43 -22.95 -28.04
C GLY A 206 -15.68 -24.25 -28.38
N ALA A 207 -16.08 -25.33 -27.73
CA ALA A 207 -15.58 -26.71 -27.82
C ALA A 207 -14.81 -27.13 -29.10
N LEU A 208 -13.55 -27.58 -28.92
CA LEU A 208 -12.94 -28.60 -29.79
C LEU A 208 -12.94 -29.97 -29.11
N SER A 209 -13.80 -30.86 -29.60
CA SER A 209 -13.80 -32.28 -29.24
C SER A 209 -12.53 -32.98 -29.73
N ARG A 210 -12.04 -33.98 -28.98
CA ARG A 210 -10.98 -34.90 -29.44
C ARG A 210 -11.45 -35.73 -30.64
N PRO A 211 -10.63 -35.87 -31.69
CA PRO A 211 -10.50 -37.10 -32.47
C PRO A 211 -9.34 -37.94 -31.91
N GLY A 212 -9.41 -39.26 -32.06
CA GLY A 212 -8.37 -40.18 -31.60
C GLY A 212 -7.58 -40.82 -32.76
N VAL A 213 -6.36 -41.26 -32.44
CA VAL A 213 -5.64 -42.39 -33.03
C VAL A 213 -5.69 -42.54 -34.56
N VAL A 214 -4.59 -42.18 -35.22
CA VAL A 214 -4.09 -42.92 -36.40
C VAL A 214 -2.67 -43.40 -36.09
N SER A 215 -2.38 -44.66 -36.39
CA SER A 215 -1.09 -45.31 -36.15
C SER A 215 -0.25 -45.30 -37.42
N VAL A 216 1.01 -44.84 -37.33
CA VAL A 216 2.07 -45.16 -38.29
C VAL A 216 3.26 -45.73 -37.51
N ARG A 217 3.81 -46.87 -37.96
CA ARG A 217 4.91 -47.57 -37.29
C ARG A 217 6.20 -47.53 -38.11
N SER A 218 7.29 -47.04 -37.50
CA SER A 218 8.68 -47.52 -37.73
C SER A 218 9.25 -47.27 -39.17
N PRO A 219 10.53 -47.53 -39.51
CA PRO A 219 11.44 -48.57 -38.99
C PRO A 219 12.40 -48.12 -37.88
N GLN A 220 13.20 -49.07 -37.40
CA GLN A 220 14.37 -48.89 -36.53
C GLN A 220 15.65 -49.14 -37.35
N ASP A 221 16.80 -48.59 -36.92
CA ASP A 221 18.01 -49.35 -36.51
C ASP A 221 19.37 -48.71 -36.83
N ALA A 222 20.32 -48.99 -35.93
CA ALA A 222 21.78 -48.82 -36.06
C ALA A 222 22.33 -47.37 -36.13
N LEU A 223 23.56 -47.05 -35.68
CA LEU A 223 24.68 -47.86 -35.16
C LEU A 223 25.17 -47.34 -33.79
N ALA A 224 25.97 -48.15 -33.09
CA ALA A 224 26.69 -47.78 -31.87
C ALA A 224 28.20 -47.56 -32.13
N GLY A 225 28.88 -46.80 -31.29
CA GLY A 225 30.34 -46.66 -31.34
C GLY A 225 30.88 -45.56 -30.42
N GLY A 226 31.87 -45.91 -29.60
CA GLY A 226 32.55 -45.00 -28.67
C GLY A 226 33.93 -44.53 -29.18
N PRO A 227 34.91 -44.28 -28.30
CA PRO A 227 35.40 -42.90 -28.16
C PRO A 227 36.88 -42.72 -28.50
N PHE A 228 37.26 -41.50 -28.90
CA PHE A 228 38.65 -41.03 -28.91
C PHE A 228 38.74 -39.54 -28.62
N GLY A 229 39.88 -39.10 -28.09
CA GLY A 229 40.21 -37.69 -27.91
C GLY A 229 41.70 -37.44 -28.06
N MET A 230 42.08 -36.21 -28.44
CA MET A 230 43.46 -35.73 -28.44
C MET A 230 43.54 -34.24 -28.04
N ARG A 231 44.76 -33.75 -27.84
CA ARG A 231 45.12 -32.45 -27.24
C ARG A 231 45.82 -31.53 -28.24
N LYS A 232 46.00 -30.26 -27.83
CA LYS A 232 46.96 -29.24 -28.37
C LYS A 232 46.50 -28.53 -29.67
N THR A 233 46.85 -27.26 -29.94
CA THR A 233 47.73 -26.30 -29.23
C THR A 233 47.38 -24.83 -29.50
N PHE A 234 47.72 -23.94 -28.54
CA PHE A 234 48.25 -22.56 -28.68
C PHE A 234 47.94 -21.67 -29.90
N VAL A 235 47.64 -20.38 -29.62
CA VAL A 235 48.57 -19.25 -29.84
C VAL A 235 48.16 -18.06 -28.96
N GLU A 236 49.12 -17.39 -28.30
CA GLU A 236 48.93 -16.10 -27.63
C GLU A 236 49.40 -14.94 -28.53
N ARG A 237 48.93 -13.70 -28.27
CA ARG A 237 49.78 -12.51 -28.47
C ARG A 237 49.39 -11.35 -27.56
N LYS A 238 50.40 -10.79 -26.85
CA LYS A 238 50.33 -9.54 -26.09
C LYS A 238 50.46 -8.32 -27.01
N LEU A 239 50.10 -7.13 -26.51
CA LEU A 239 50.97 -5.94 -26.55
C LEU A 239 50.61 -4.96 -25.39
N GLN A 240 51.36 -3.87 -25.24
CA GLN A 240 51.62 -3.25 -23.93
C GLN A 240 51.95 -1.73 -24.04
N SER A 241 51.81 -0.99 -22.92
CA SER A 241 52.27 0.41 -22.68
C SER A 241 51.45 1.54 -23.39
N SER A 242 51.54 2.82 -23.00
CA SER A 242 52.48 3.47 -22.06
C SER A 242 51.89 4.67 -21.28
N VAL A 243 52.69 5.22 -20.36
CA VAL A 243 52.41 6.33 -19.41
C VAL A 243 52.89 7.68 -19.96
N TYR A 244 52.27 8.81 -19.55
CA TYR A 244 52.99 10.08 -19.29
C TYR A 244 52.30 10.94 -18.20
N THR A 245 52.96 11.99 -17.72
CA THR A 245 52.63 12.77 -16.50
C THR A 245 53.03 14.26 -16.63
N ARG A 246 52.64 15.11 -15.64
CA ARG A 246 52.97 16.56 -15.43
C ARG A 246 52.08 17.58 -16.18
N ALA A 247 51.89 18.83 -15.71
CA ALA A 247 52.07 19.46 -14.37
C ALA A 247 51.39 20.87 -14.33
N PHE A 248 51.42 21.50 -13.15
CA PHE A 248 51.07 22.90 -12.81
C PHE A 248 51.70 23.98 -13.74
N ASP A 249 51.04 25.14 -13.90
CA ASP A 249 51.36 26.36 -13.12
C ASP A 249 50.24 27.45 -13.18
N THR A 250 50.53 28.64 -12.65
CA THR A 250 49.61 29.69 -12.17
C THR A 250 49.60 30.97 -13.04
N GLN A 251 48.53 31.78 -12.97
CA GLN A 251 48.51 33.25 -12.69
C GLN A 251 47.21 33.98 -13.11
N GLY A 252 46.91 35.08 -12.41
CA GLY A 252 46.08 36.22 -12.87
C GLY A 252 46.96 37.51 -12.89
N PRO A 253 46.44 38.75 -12.73
CA PRO A 253 45.05 39.19 -12.48
C PRO A 253 44.65 40.46 -13.29
N SER A 254 43.73 41.29 -12.76
CA SER A 254 43.43 42.71 -13.10
C SER A 254 42.56 42.99 -14.36
N ALA A 255 41.86 44.12 -14.52
CA ALA A 255 41.23 45.11 -13.61
C ALA A 255 40.42 46.15 -14.44
N LEU A 256 39.82 47.17 -13.77
CA LEU A 256 39.30 48.45 -14.32
C LEU A 256 37.97 48.40 -15.13
N VAL A 257 37.18 49.48 -15.26
CA VAL A 257 36.76 50.57 -14.33
C VAL A 257 35.58 51.36 -14.96
N SER A 258 34.94 52.28 -14.20
CA SER A 258 33.99 53.32 -14.67
C SER A 258 32.56 52.85 -15.07
N SER A 259 31.43 53.43 -14.59
CA SER A 259 30.91 54.83 -14.62
C SER A 259 30.12 55.14 -15.92
N MET A 260 29.03 55.92 -15.98
CA MET A 260 28.37 56.84 -15.03
C MET A 260 27.05 57.37 -15.67
N LEU A 261 26.14 58.01 -14.88
CA LEU A 261 25.20 59.10 -15.29
C LEU A 261 24.08 58.80 -16.35
N THR A 262 22.91 59.47 -16.46
CA THR A 262 21.92 60.11 -15.54
C THR A 262 20.68 60.62 -16.33
N TRP A 263 19.53 60.87 -15.65
CA TRP A 263 18.47 61.88 -15.98
C TRP A 263 17.53 61.58 -17.20
N VAL A 264 16.28 62.09 -17.33
CA VAL A 264 15.41 62.93 -16.47
C VAL A 264 13.88 62.69 -16.70
N ASP A 265 13.07 63.40 -15.90
CA ASP A 265 11.61 63.46 -15.65
C ASP A 265 10.60 63.91 -16.77
N TYR A 266 9.31 64.01 -16.38
CA TYR A 266 8.08 64.54 -17.05
C TYR A 266 7.24 63.59 -17.96
N GLY A 267 5.89 63.66 -18.02
CA GLY A 267 4.92 64.38 -17.16
C GLY A 267 3.52 64.68 -17.77
N ALA A 268 2.45 64.59 -16.94
CA ALA A 268 1.11 65.23 -17.03
C ALA A 268 -0.01 64.81 -18.05
N GLU A 269 -1.20 64.53 -17.46
CA GLU A 269 -2.59 64.97 -17.80
C GLU A 269 -3.31 64.72 -19.16
N GLY A 270 -4.63 64.43 -19.10
CA GLY A 270 -5.59 64.50 -20.23
C GLY A 270 -6.92 63.71 -20.00
N SER A 271 -8.10 64.29 -20.29
CA SER A 271 -9.43 63.71 -19.97
C SER A 271 -10.56 64.06 -20.97
N CYS A 272 -11.66 63.27 -21.04
CA CYS A 272 -13.09 63.73 -21.12
C CYS A 272 -14.16 62.65 -21.48
N LEU A 273 -15.30 62.67 -20.73
CA LEU A 273 -16.76 62.50 -21.07
C LEU A 273 -17.24 61.37 -22.05
N VAL A 274 -18.46 60.79 -21.98
CA VAL A 274 -19.88 61.27 -21.82
C VAL A 274 -20.72 60.12 -21.16
N HIS A 275 -21.62 60.24 -20.15
CA HIS A 275 -23.02 60.78 -20.06
C HIS A 275 -24.06 60.00 -20.94
N VAL A 276 -25.41 59.84 -20.76
CA VAL A 276 -26.60 60.28 -19.96
C VAL A 276 -27.68 59.13 -20.14
N ASP A 277 -28.71 58.69 -19.36
CA ASP A 277 -29.34 58.76 -18.01
C ASP A 277 -30.19 57.44 -17.83
N HIS A 278 -30.82 56.96 -16.73
CA HIS A 278 -31.37 57.44 -15.43
C HIS A 278 -32.93 57.70 -15.38
N TYR A 279 -33.74 56.82 -14.76
CA TYR A 279 -35.10 57.14 -14.21
C TYR A 279 -35.59 56.20 -13.06
N LEU A 280 -36.51 56.71 -12.22
CA LEU A 280 -37.02 56.15 -10.95
C LEU A 280 -38.56 56.31 -10.84
N LEU A 281 -39.24 55.59 -9.92
CA LEU A 281 -40.45 56.05 -9.20
C LEU A 281 -40.85 55.12 -8.02
N GLU A 282 -41.53 55.69 -7.01
CA GLU A 282 -42.00 55.04 -5.76
C GLU A 282 -43.56 55.07 -5.60
N TYR A 283 -44.06 54.76 -4.39
CA TYR A 283 -45.44 54.77 -3.81
C TYR A 283 -46.07 53.37 -3.57
N GLY A 284 -46.78 53.08 -2.46
CA GLY A 284 -46.92 53.81 -1.18
C GLY A 284 -48.23 53.53 -0.39
N GLY A 285 -48.16 52.81 0.74
CA GLY A 285 -49.24 52.65 1.76
C GLY A 285 -50.34 51.59 1.45
N SER A 286 -51.19 51.12 2.39
CA SER A 286 -51.20 51.19 3.88
C SER A 286 -52.14 50.13 4.51
N ASP A 287 -51.83 49.69 5.74
CA ASP A 287 -52.65 49.17 6.86
C ASP A 287 -54.00 48.43 6.69
N ILE A 288 -54.19 47.33 7.46
CA ILE A 288 -55.06 47.29 8.68
C ILE A 288 -55.02 45.91 9.39
N LEU A 289 -55.24 45.91 10.72
CA LEU A 289 -55.18 44.75 11.63
C LEU A 289 -56.57 44.25 12.09
N CYS A 290 -56.75 42.92 12.27
CA CYS A 290 -57.52 42.23 13.34
C CYS A 290 -57.43 40.70 13.13
N LEU A 291 -57.08 39.84 14.11
CA LEU A 291 -57.89 39.38 15.27
C LEU A 291 -59.25 38.81 14.81
N THR A 292 -59.61 37.54 15.04
CA THR A 292 -59.57 36.79 16.32
C THR A 292 -59.48 35.24 16.18
N ARG A 293 -59.20 34.55 17.29
CA ARG A 293 -59.54 33.13 17.61
C ARG A 293 -60.81 33.13 18.52
N PRO A 294 -61.54 32.01 18.86
CA PRO A 294 -61.10 30.59 18.93
C PRO A 294 -62.20 29.50 18.63
N LEU A 295 -61.91 28.23 19.02
CA LEU A 295 -62.82 27.11 19.44
C LEU A 295 -63.37 26.05 18.44
N MET A 296 -62.88 24.81 18.64
CA MET A 296 -63.63 23.54 18.86
C MET A 296 -64.20 22.63 17.74
N LYS A 297 -63.64 21.38 17.72
CA LYS A 297 -64.28 20.04 17.51
C LYS A 297 -64.80 19.59 16.12
N GLY A 298 -64.84 18.26 15.94
CA GLY A 298 -65.20 17.51 14.72
C GLY A 298 -63.96 16.97 13.98
N GLU A 299 -63.79 15.71 13.55
CA GLU A 299 -64.70 14.55 13.38
C GLU A 299 -65.92 14.84 12.46
N GLU A 300 -66.18 14.09 11.38
CA GLU A 300 -65.41 13.01 10.72
C GLU A 300 -65.79 12.88 9.22
N GLN A 301 -65.26 11.83 8.56
CA GLN A 301 -65.51 11.31 7.20
C GLN A 301 -66.77 11.76 6.40
N ILE A 302 -66.58 11.94 5.08
CA ILE A 302 -67.48 11.37 4.06
C ILE A 302 -66.64 10.73 2.94
N GLU A 303 -66.90 9.45 2.64
CA GLU A 303 -66.47 8.78 1.42
C GLU A 303 -67.49 9.00 0.29
N SER A 304 -67.04 9.08 -0.97
CA SER A 304 -67.75 8.42 -2.08
C SER A 304 -66.89 8.38 -3.35
N LEU A 305 -66.48 7.17 -3.75
CA LEU A 305 -66.13 6.86 -5.15
C LEU A 305 -66.35 5.37 -5.47
N CYS A 306 -67.45 4.79 -4.96
CA CYS A 306 -67.78 3.36 -5.12
C CYS A 306 -69.17 3.08 -5.75
N ASP A 307 -70.01 4.08 -5.99
CA ASP A 307 -71.36 3.91 -6.56
C ASP A 307 -71.39 3.78 -8.10
N ALA A 308 -70.34 3.20 -8.69
CA ALA A 308 -70.30 2.83 -10.10
C ALA A 308 -69.92 1.34 -10.23
N LEU A 309 -70.86 0.53 -10.75
CA LEU A 309 -70.79 -0.95 -10.83
C LEU A 309 -70.93 -1.60 -9.43
N LEU A 310 -72.08 -2.12 -8.98
CA LEU A 310 -73.15 -2.89 -9.65
C LEU A 310 -74.48 -2.74 -8.85
N PRO A 311 -75.68 -2.89 -9.45
CA PRO A 311 -76.28 -4.22 -9.62
C PRO A 311 -77.21 -4.41 -10.85
N MET A 312 -77.71 -5.66 -11.04
CA MET A 312 -78.73 -6.03 -12.03
C MET A 312 -80.16 -6.02 -11.41
N PRO A 313 -81.23 -5.95 -12.21
CA PRO A 313 -82.58 -6.32 -11.79
C PRO A 313 -82.83 -7.85 -11.76
N PHE A 314 -83.82 -8.23 -10.94
CA PHE A 314 -84.36 -9.57 -10.65
C PHE A 314 -84.84 -10.37 -11.91
N SER A 315 -85.08 -11.69 -11.93
CA SER A 315 -85.40 -12.70 -10.88
C SER A 315 -85.05 -14.16 -11.34
N PRO A 316 -85.62 -15.28 -10.85
CA PRO A 316 -85.11 -16.11 -9.75
C PRO A 316 -84.64 -17.54 -10.13
N HIS A 317 -84.28 -18.35 -9.11
CA HIS A 317 -84.11 -19.82 -9.10
C HIS A 317 -83.03 -20.49 -9.99
N THR A 318 -81.95 -20.97 -9.37
CA THR A 318 -81.68 -22.42 -9.15
C THR A 318 -80.37 -22.63 -8.38
N GLN A 319 -80.34 -23.61 -7.47
CA GLN A 319 -79.27 -23.77 -6.47
C GLN A 319 -77.93 -24.35 -7.00
N ARG A 320 -77.72 -24.45 -8.33
CA ARG A 320 -76.59 -25.15 -8.96
C ARG A 320 -75.44 -24.24 -9.44
N SER A 321 -75.51 -22.92 -9.25
CA SER A 321 -74.48 -21.97 -9.74
C SER A 321 -73.37 -21.65 -8.71
N ALA A 322 -73.67 -21.67 -7.41
CA ALA A 322 -72.73 -21.26 -6.36
C ALA A 322 -71.46 -22.12 -6.31
N ALA A 323 -71.60 -23.45 -6.35
CA ALA A 323 -70.47 -24.37 -6.32
C ALA A 323 -69.51 -24.19 -7.51
N ARG A 324 -70.03 -23.89 -8.71
CA ARG A 324 -69.20 -23.60 -9.90
C ARG A 324 -68.44 -22.28 -9.78
N ARG A 325 -69.03 -21.26 -9.16
CA ARG A 325 -68.34 -19.99 -8.87
C ARG A 325 -67.23 -20.19 -7.83
N PHE A 326 -67.50 -20.93 -6.75
CA PHE A 326 -66.48 -21.29 -5.76
C PHE A 326 -65.32 -22.09 -6.36
N PHE A 327 -65.60 -23.14 -7.17
CA PHE A 327 -64.54 -23.89 -7.84
C PHE A 327 -63.72 -23.03 -8.81
N SER A 328 -64.36 -22.13 -9.57
CA SER A 328 -63.67 -21.23 -10.51
C SER A 328 -62.72 -20.25 -9.79
N VAL A 329 -63.18 -19.60 -8.72
CA VAL A 329 -62.32 -18.71 -7.92
C VAL A 329 -61.19 -19.53 -7.27
N PHE A 330 -61.49 -20.71 -6.72
CA PHE A 330 -60.48 -21.57 -6.11
C PHE A 330 -59.41 -22.04 -7.09
N THR A 331 -59.77 -22.49 -8.30
CA THR A 331 -58.77 -22.90 -9.31
C THR A 331 -57.95 -21.73 -9.83
N VAL A 332 -58.52 -20.54 -9.99
CA VAL A 332 -57.77 -19.33 -10.37
C VAL A 332 -56.81 -18.92 -9.25
N SER A 333 -57.24 -18.90 -7.98
CA SER A 333 -56.36 -18.62 -6.85
C SER A 333 -55.22 -19.63 -6.70
N LEU A 334 -55.50 -20.93 -6.91
CA LEU A 334 -54.50 -22.00 -6.81
C LEU A 334 -53.53 -21.97 -8.01
N PHE A 335 -53.99 -21.59 -9.21
CA PHE A 335 -53.14 -21.32 -10.37
C PHE A 335 -52.23 -20.12 -10.13
N LEU A 336 -52.76 -18.98 -9.67
CA LEU A 336 -51.97 -17.79 -9.34
C LEU A 336 -50.94 -18.06 -8.24
N PHE A 337 -51.32 -18.81 -7.19
CA PHE A 337 -50.39 -19.25 -6.16
C PHE A 337 -49.31 -20.18 -6.73
N SER A 338 -49.65 -21.09 -7.65
CA SER A 338 -48.69 -21.96 -8.34
C SER A 338 -47.71 -21.16 -9.21
N VAL A 339 -48.17 -20.14 -9.94
CA VAL A 339 -47.33 -19.24 -10.74
C VAL A 339 -46.40 -18.40 -9.85
N LEU A 340 -46.89 -17.84 -8.74
CA LEU A 340 -46.03 -17.15 -7.77
C LEU A 340 -45.01 -18.10 -7.13
N TRP A 341 -45.43 -19.30 -6.72
CA TRP A 341 -44.57 -20.28 -6.05
C TRP A 341 -43.50 -20.85 -6.99
N THR A 342 -43.83 -21.09 -8.26
CA THR A 342 -42.86 -21.52 -9.28
C THR A 342 -41.95 -20.37 -9.70
N GLY A 343 -42.46 -19.15 -9.85
CA GLY A 343 -41.65 -17.95 -10.11
C GLY A 343 -40.62 -17.68 -9.01
N VAL A 344 -41.05 -17.69 -7.74
CA VAL A 344 -40.14 -17.55 -6.58
C VAL A 344 -39.14 -18.70 -6.50
N ARG A 345 -39.53 -19.95 -6.84
CA ARG A 345 -38.58 -21.08 -6.91
C ARG A 345 -37.63 -21.04 -8.11
N ALA A 346 -37.99 -20.38 -9.21
CA ALA A 346 -37.08 -20.14 -10.33
C ALA A 346 -36.06 -19.05 -9.96
N ALA A 347 -36.53 -17.92 -9.43
CA ALA A 347 -35.72 -16.79 -8.99
C ALA A 347 -34.75 -17.11 -7.83
N THR A 348 -34.94 -18.24 -7.13
CA THR A 348 -34.07 -18.70 -6.03
C THR A 348 -33.22 -19.93 -6.38
N ARG A 349 -33.11 -20.31 -7.66
CA ARG A 349 -32.34 -21.50 -8.09
C ARG A 349 -31.33 -21.33 -9.22
N TYR A 350 -31.27 -20.18 -9.88
CA TYR A 350 -30.24 -19.91 -10.87
C TYR A 350 -29.42 -18.68 -10.48
N PRO A 351 -28.07 -18.74 -10.54
CA PRO A 351 -27.24 -17.57 -10.36
C PRO A 351 -27.46 -16.58 -11.51
N TYR A 352 -27.31 -15.29 -11.22
CA TYR A 352 -27.38 -14.24 -12.23
C TYR A 352 -26.19 -14.37 -13.19
N ILE A 353 -26.47 -14.61 -14.47
CA ILE A 353 -25.51 -14.59 -15.56
C ILE A 353 -25.69 -13.25 -16.27
N GLU A 354 -24.61 -12.47 -16.40
CA GLU A 354 -24.61 -11.26 -17.22
C GLU A 354 -24.78 -11.66 -18.70
N GLY A 355 -25.76 -11.03 -19.36
CA GLY A 355 -26.05 -11.20 -20.78
C GLY A 355 -26.30 -9.83 -21.40
N LEU A 356 -25.62 -9.59 -22.54
CA LEU A 356 -25.66 -8.31 -23.25
C LEU A 356 -27.08 -7.93 -23.67
N ASP A 357 -27.34 -6.63 -23.72
CA ASP A 357 -28.14 -6.05 -24.80
C ASP A 357 -27.36 -4.91 -25.48
N LEU A 358 -27.75 -4.56 -26.69
CA LEU A 358 -26.96 -3.78 -27.66
C LEU A 358 -27.22 -2.28 -27.57
N ALA A 359 -26.32 -1.49 -28.17
CA ALA A 359 -26.40 -0.04 -28.17
C ALA A 359 -27.65 0.47 -28.92
N GLY A 360 -28.58 1.07 -28.18
CA GLY A 360 -29.65 1.93 -28.69
C GLY A 360 -29.31 3.39 -28.40
N GLU A 361 -29.01 4.17 -29.44
CA GLU A 361 -28.44 5.51 -29.31
C GLU A 361 -29.51 6.60 -29.06
N GLN A 362 -29.63 7.07 -27.82
CA GLN A 362 -30.22 8.38 -27.49
C GLN A 362 -29.81 8.86 -26.09
N ALA A 363 -29.06 9.96 -26.03
CA ALA A 363 -28.47 10.47 -24.79
C ALA A 363 -29.44 11.35 -23.98
N THR A 364 -30.15 10.74 -23.03
CA THR A 364 -30.77 11.49 -21.92
C THR A 364 -29.74 11.70 -20.80
N LEU A 365 -29.31 12.94 -20.61
CA LEU A 365 -28.27 13.35 -19.66
C LEU A 365 -28.82 13.40 -18.22
N GLU A 366 -29.21 12.25 -17.66
CA GLU A 366 -29.53 12.15 -16.24
C GLU A 366 -28.25 12.28 -15.40
N LEU A 367 -28.14 13.38 -14.64
CA LEU A 367 -27.08 13.62 -13.67
C LEU A 367 -27.28 12.74 -12.43
N ALA A 368 -27.19 11.43 -12.62
CA ALA A 368 -27.23 10.45 -11.54
C ALA A 368 -26.06 10.71 -10.59
N SER A 369 -26.39 11.07 -9.34
CA SER A 369 -25.40 11.30 -8.27
C SER A 369 -24.52 10.06 -8.11
N ALA A 370 -23.27 10.17 -8.57
CA ALA A 370 -22.29 9.11 -8.45
C ALA A 370 -21.93 8.95 -6.97
N THR A 371 -22.52 7.95 -6.31
CA THR A 371 -22.20 7.60 -4.94
C THR A 371 -20.79 7.01 -4.91
N GLU A 372 -19.80 7.89 -4.70
CA GLU A 372 -18.40 7.51 -4.60
C GLU A 372 -18.24 6.33 -3.65
N LYS A 373 -17.58 5.27 -4.12
CA LYS A 373 -17.22 4.14 -3.26
C LYS A 373 -16.26 4.65 -2.19
N PRO A 374 -16.44 4.29 -0.91
CA PRO A 374 -15.53 4.73 0.15
C PRO A 374 -14.09 4.31 -0.19
N PRO A 375 -13.08 5.15 0.08
CA PRO A 375 -11.67 4.80 -0.12
C PRO A 375 -11.28 3.51 0.61
N ASP A 376 -10.21 2.86 0.15
CA ASP A 376 -9.57 1.82 0.97
C ASP A 376 -8.94 2.47 2.21
N PHE A 377 -9.63 2.35 3.35
CA PHE A 377 -9.11 2.75 4.65
C PHE A 377 -8.08 1.75 5.19
N SER A 378 -8.00 0.55 4.63
CA SER A 378 -7.18 -0.55 5.17
C SER A 378 -5.70 -0.31 4.94
N ARG A 379 -5.32 0.19 3.75
CA ARG A 379 -3.97 0.64 3.37
C ARG A 379 -2.87 -0.32 3.85
N TYR A 380 -2.99 -1.57 3.42
CA TYR A 380 -2.02 -2.61 3.75
C TYR A 380 -0.70 -2.43 2.99
N VAL A 381 0.41 -2.57 3.70
CA VAL A 381 1.74 -2.79 3.10
C VAL A 381 2.07 -4.26 3.32
N ASN A 382 2.17 -5.05 2.25
CA ASN A 382 2.15 -6.52 2.39
C ASN A 382 3.47 -7.13 2.88
N LEU A 383 4.61 -6.54 2.53
CA LEU A 383 5.93 -7.08 2.88
C LEU A 383 7.01 -5.98 2.86
N LYS A 384 7.81 -5.85 3.92
CA LYS A 384 9.14 -5.23 3.85
C LYS A 384 10.19 -6.35 3.86
N SER A 385 11.19 -6.30 2.98
CA SER A 385 12.43 -7.08 3.16
C SER A 385 13.51 -6.18 3.79
N VAL A 386 14.23 -6.70 4.78
CA VAL A 386 15.30 -5.98 5.51
C VAL A 386 16.65 -6.65 5.20
N PRO A 387 17.53 -6.01 4.41
CA PRO A 387 18.77 -6.62 3.92
C PRO A 387 19.85 -6.74 5.02
N ARG A 388 20.88 -7.57 4.74
CA ARG A 388 21.99 -7.85 5.67
C ARG A 388 22.74 -6.60 6.12
N HIS A 389 22.83 -5.57 5.28
CA HIS A 389 23.50 -4.31 5.62
C HIS A 389 22.68 -3.44 6.58
N GLU A 390 21.35 -3.36 6.44
CA GLU A 390 20.47 -2.62 7.35
C GLU A 390 20.62 -3.17 8.78
N LEU A 391 20.64 -4.50 8.95
CA LEU A 391 20.91 -5.15 10.24
C LEU A 391 22.35 -4.97 10.74
N ARG A 392 23.36 -5.14 9.87
CA ARG A 392 24.77 -5.05 10.27
C ARG A 392 25.21 -3.62 10.61
N SER A 393 24.54 -2.59 10.08
CA SER A 393 24.87 -1.18 10.30
C SER A 393 25.02 -0.79 11.78
N ARG A 394 24.21 -1.39 12.66
CA ARG A 394 24.21 -1.12 14.10
C ARG A 394 25.17 -2.02 14.90
N ALA A 395 25.67 -3.13 14.35
CA ALA A 395 26.64 -4.04 14.97
C ALA A 395 26.30 -4.64 16.37
N GLY A 396 25.08 -4.46 16.89
CA GLY A 396 24.58 -5.07 18.14
C GLY A 396 23.51 -6.16 17.91
N ARG A 397 22.52 -6.24 18.80
CA ARG A 397 21.55 -7.36 18.85
C ARG A 397 20.32 -7.12 17.99
N VAL A 398 19.68 -8.20 17.52
CA VAL A 398 18.32 -8.14 16.96
C VAL A 398 17.34 -8.66 18.00
N ILE A 399 16.36 -7.84 18.37
CA ILE A 399 15.48 -8.05 19.52
C ILE A 399 14.03 -8.00 19.05
N PHE A 400 13.40 -9.17 18.95
CA PHE A 400 11.97 -9.28 18.63
C PHE A 400 11.14 -9.15 19.91
N VAL A 401 10.04 -8.40 19.90
CA VAL A 401 9.19 -8.14 21.09
C VAL A 401 7.73 -8.48 20.82
N GLY A 402 7.10 -9.18 21.76
CA GLY A 402 5.68 -9.56 21.73
C GLY A 402 4.68 -8.41 21.90
N ASP A 403 3.39 -8.71 21.80
CA ASP A 403 2.28 -7.75 21.79
C ASP A 403 2.28 -6.81 23.01
N ILE A 404 2.34 -5.50 22.74
CA ILE A 404 2.61 -4.47 23.76
C ILE A 404 1.32 -3.83 24.31
N HIS A 405 0.26 -3.68 23.51
CA HIS A 405 -1.05 -3.18 23.94
C HIS A 405 -1.04 -1.93 24.83
N GLY A 406 -0.29 -0.89 24.44
CA GLY A 406 -0.21 0.33 25.24
C GLY A 406 0.41 0.14 26.64
N MET A 407 1.03 -1.01 26.95
CA MET A 407 1.66 -1.32 28.23
C MET A 407 3.05 -0.69 28.34
N HIS A 408 3.14 0.61 28.14
CA HIS A 408 4.38 1.41 28.14
C HIS A 408 5.31 1.12 29.33
N LYS A 409 4.76 0.99 30.55
CA LYS A 409 5.54 0.66 31.76
C LYS A 409 6.16 -0.75 31.73
N SER A 410 5.65 -1.65 30.91
CA SER A 410 6.24 -2.98 30.66
C SER A 410 7.31 -2.92 29.59
N LEU A 411 7.10 -2.16 28.51
CA LEU A 411 8.12 -1.91 27.49
C LEU A 411 9.38 -1.28 28.10
N GLN A 412 9.23 -0.21 28.89
CA GLN A 412 10.38 0.43 29.57
C GLN A 412 11.10 -0.49 30.56
N LYS A 413 10.39 -1.42 31.24
CA LYS A 413 11.02 -2.46 32.05
C LYS A 413 11.82 -3.46 31.21
N LEU A 414 11.30 -3.84 30.04
CA LEU A 414 11.95 -4.77 29.13
C LEU A 414 13.22 -4.15 28.55
N LEU A 415 13.14 -2.93 27.99
CA LEU A 415 14.29 -2.16 27.49
C LEU A 415 15.37 -2.00 28.58
N LYS A 416 14.97 -1.72 29.83
CA LYS A 416 15.89 -1.67 30.97
C LYS A 416 16.50 -3.03 31.34
N LYS A 417 15.75 -4.15 31.30
CA LYS A 417 16.31 -5.50 31.56
C LYS A 417 17.31 -5.90 30.47
N LEU A 418 17.03 -5.55 29.21
CA LEU A 418 17.90 -5.80 28.07
C LEU A 418 19.16 -4.93 28.07
N ASN A 419 19.17 -3.83 28.83
CA ASN A 419 20.14 -2.74 28.71
C ASN A 419 20.27 -2.30 27.24
N PHE A 420 19.12 -2.02 26.63
CA PHE A 420 18.92 -1.72 25.22
C PHE A 420 19.60 -0.41 24.81
N ASP A 421 20.29 -0.44 23.68
CA ASP A 421 20.97 0.71 23.08
C ASP A 421 20.44 0.93 21.66
N SER A 422 19.70 2.01 21.43
CA SER A 422 19.12 2.30 20.09
C SER A 422 20.15 2.59 19.00
N SER A 423 21.41 2.88 19.36
CA SER A 423 22.49 3.08 18.39
C SER A 423 23.08 1.76 17.88
N HIS A 424 23.02 0.69 18.69
CA HIS A 424 23.62 -0.62 18.34
C HIS A 424 22.61 -1.78 18.19
N ASP A 425 21.52 -1.78 18.94
CA ASP A 425 20.48 -2.81 18.86
C ASP A 425 19.39 -2.43 17.83
N VAL A 426 18.76 -3.45 17.24
CA VAL A 426 17.57 -3.36 16.38
C VAL A 426 16.39 -3.98 17.12
N LEU A 427 15.35 -3.19 17.41
CA LEU A 427 14.08 -3.70 17.97
C LEU A 427 13.06 -3.96 16.86
N VAL A 428 12.35 -5.10 16.94
CA VAL A 428 11.33 -5.53 15.98
C VAL A 428 10.07 -6.00 16.72
N HIS A 429 8.94 -5.27 16.66
CA HIS A 429 7.72 -5.71 17.35
C HIS A 429 6.82 -6.63 16.51
N THR A 430 6.12 -7.59 17.14
CA THR A 430 5.16 -8.50 16.50
C THR A 430 3.77 -7.90 16.27
N GLY A 431 3.63 -6.59 16.49
CA GLY A 431 2.37 -5.85 16.31
C GLY A 431 1.51 -5.83 17.57
N ASP A 432 0.27 -5.37 17.42
CA ASP A 432 -0.69 -5.18 18.52
C ASP A 432 -0.08 -4.30 19.62
N ILE A 433 0.57 -3.22 19.19
CA ILE A 433 1.30 -2.29 20.05
C ILE A 433 0.36 -1.31 20.79
N ILE A 434 -0.89 -1.18 20.33
CA ILE A 434 -1.91 -0.29 20.89
C ILE A 434 -3.21 -1.01 21.27
N LEU A 435 -4.12 -0.23 21.86
CA LEU A 435 -5.40 -0.62 22.48
C LEU A 435 -5.27 -1.61 23.65
N LYS A 436 -6.38 -1.88 24.33
CA LYS A 436 -6.54 -2.76 25.51
C LYS A 436 -5.82 -2.27 26.79
N GLY A 437 -4.64 -1.65 26.70
CA GLY A 437 -3.89 -1.08 27.82
C GLY A 437 -3.76 0.45 27.78
N PRO A 438 -3.29 1.06 28.88
CA PRO A 438 -3.64 2.45 29.23
C PRO A 438 -2.84 3.54 28.50
N HIS A 439 -1.74 3.22 27.81
CA HIS A 439 -0.78 4.23 27.32
C HIS A 439 -0.35 4.03 25.85
N SER A 440 -1.29 3.62 24.98
CA SER A 440 -1.10 3.42 23.52
C SER A 440 -0.22 4.46 22.83
N ARG A 441 -0.51 5.76 22.99
CA ARG A 441 0.28 6.83 22.35
C ARG A 441 1.73 6.91 22.84
N ARG A 442 2.00 6.62 24.13
CA ARG A 442 3.37 6.59 24.65
C ARG A 442 4.17 5.40 24.13
N VAL A 443 3.51 4.26 23.88
CA VAL A 443 4.18 3.12 23.22
C VAL A 443 4.61 3.50 21.80
N ILE A 444 3.74 4.15 21.02
CA ILE A 444 4.12 4.65 19.68
C ILE A 444 5.29 5.65 19.77
N GLN A 445 5.23 6.62 20.70
CA GLN A 445 6.28 7.62 20.88
C GLN A 445 7.65 7.00 21.25
N GLU A 446 7.68 6.00 22.15
CA GLU A 446 8.91 5.28 22.51
C GLU A 446 9.45 4.47 21.30
N LEU A 447 8.59 3.78 20.56
CA LEU A 447 8.95 2.98 19.37
C LEU A 447 9.49 3.83 18.20
N ILE A 448 8.90 5.00 17.97
CA ILE A 448 9.44 6.01 17.04
C ILE A 448 10.81 6.49 17.53
N GLY A 449 10.94 6.86 18.81
CA GLY A 449 12.16 7.42 19.39
C GLY A 449 13.37 6.48 19.38
N ILE A 450 13.16 5.16 19.39
CA ILE A 450 14.23 4.16 19.25
C ILE A 450 14.46 3.66 17.82
N ASN A 451 13.74 4.23 16.83
CA ASN A 451 13.73 3.79 15.43
C ASN A 451 13.56 2.27 15.30
N SER A 452 12.45 1.74 15.87
CA SER A 452 12.13 0.31 15.83
C SER A 452 11.35 -0.09 14.58
N LEU A 453 11.68 -1.28 14.09
CA LEU A 453 10.90 -2.01 13.09
C LEU A 453 9.71 -2.72 13.76
N GLY A 454 8.78 -3.22 12.96
CA GLY A 454 7.73 -4.10 13.42
C GLY A 454 6.68 -4.37 12.35
N VAL A 455 5.82 -5.36 12.62
CA VAL A 455 4.63 -5.63 11.80
C VAL A 455 3.39 -4.99 12.41
N ARG A 456 2.38 -4.73 11.58
CA ARG A 456 1.06 -4.24 12.00
C ARG A 456 0.28 -5.38 12.67
N GLY A 457 -0.40 -5.10 13.77
CA GLY A 457 -1.35 -6.02 14.42
C GLY A 457 -2.82 -5.77 14.06
N ASN A 458 -3.73 -6.64 14.52
CA ASN A 458 -5.16 -6.50 14.27
C ASN A 458 -5.88 -5.48 15.17
N GLN A 459 -5.28 -5.03 16.28
CA GLN A 459 -5.68 -3.82 17.00
C GLN A 459 -5.19 -2.57 16.25
N ASP A 460 -3.93 -2.59 15.80
CA ASP A 460 -3.30 -1.47 15.11
C ASP A 460 -4.07 -1.14 13.81
N GLN A 461 -4.42 -2.18 13.04
CA GLN A 461 -5.21 -2.09 11.81
C GLN A 461 -6.54 -1.37 12.01
N LYS A 462 -7.31 -1.66 13.07
CA LYS A 462 -8.60 -1.00 13.35
C LYS A 462 -8.46 0.50 13.53
N VAL A 463 -7.33 0.95 14.07
CA VAL A 463 -7.07 2.37 14.32
C VAL A 463 -6.62 3.07 13.04
N VAL A 464 -5.86 2.38 12.17
CA VAL A 464 -5.57 2.85 10.82
C VAL A 464 -6.85 3.02 10.00
N GLU A 465 -7.71 1.99 10.00
CA GLU A 465 -8.99 2.00 9.28
C GLU A 465 -9.94 3.09 9.80
N TRP A 466 -10.11 3.21 11.13
CA TRP A 466 -10.90 4.29 11.72
C TRP A 466 -10.36 5.67 11.37
N ARG A 467 -9.03 5.84 11.33
CA ARG A 467 -8.43 7.12 10.97
C ARG A 467 -8.68 7.46 9.50
N GLY A 468 -8.52 6.50 8.60
CA GLY A 468 -8.87 6.67 7.18
C GLY A 468 -10.32 7.08 6.97
N TRP A 469 -11.27 6.43 7.67
CA TRP A 469 -12.69 6.78 7.60
C TRP A 469 -12.99 8.17 8.20
N VAL A 470 -12.36 8.51 9.33
CA VAL A 470 -12.49 9.84 9.96
C VAL A 470 -11.98 10.94 9.03
N ASP A 471 -10.77 10.78 8.49
CA ASP A 471 -10.14 11.81 7.65
C ASP A 471 -10.91 11.98 6.32
N TRP A 472 -11.49 10.90 5.77
CA TRP A 472 -12.44 10.96 4.66
C TRP A 472 -13.72 11.73 5.05
N VAL A 473 -14.41 11.38 6.13
CA VAL A 473 -15.63 12.11 6.55
C VAL A 473 -15.35 13.59 6.85
N LEU A 474 -14.17 13.92 7.37
CA LEU A 474 -13.74 15.31 7.60
C LEU A 474 -13.44 16.09 6.30
N SER A 475 -13.22 15.40 5.17
CA SER A 475 -13.04 16.00 3.84
C SER A 475 -14.35 16.17 3.05
N GLN A 476 -15.48 15.70 3.58
CA GLN A 476 -16.77 15.70 2.90
C GLN A 476 -17.66 16.87 3.35
N ASP A 477 -18.52 17.36 2.47
CA ASP A 477 -19.39 18.51 2.74
C ASP A 477 -20.35 18.28 3.91
N GLY A 478 -20.30 19.20 4.88
CA GLY A 478 -21.02 19.08 6.15
C GLY A 478 -20.53 17.96 7.09
N GLY A 479 -19.54 17.16 6.67
CA GLY A 479 -19.03 16.02 7.43
C GLY A 479 -18.45 16.41 8.78
N LYS A 480 -17.67 17.51 8.85
CA LYS A 480 -17.17 18.12 10.10
C LYS A 480 -18.30 18.40 11.11
N ALA A 481 -19.37 19.03 10.66
CA ALA A 481 -20.50 19.41 11.51
C ALA A 481 -21.36 18.20 11.93
N TRP A 482 -21.51 17.20 11.05
CA TRP A 482 -22.19 15.95 11.37
C TRP A 482 -21.39 15.10 12.36
N LEU A 483 -20.07 14.99 12.17
CA LEU A 483 -19.20 14.18 13.04
C LEU A 483 -19.21 14.71 14.46
N TYR A 484 -18.99 16.02 14.65
CA TYR A 484 -19.12 16.70 15.94
C TYR A 484 -20.50 16.45 16.59
N LYS A 485 -21.59 16.49 15.80
CA LYS A 485 -22.95 16.20 16.27
C LYS A 485 -23.16 14.73 16.66
N MET A 486 -22.41 13.78 16.10
CA MET A 486 -22.45 12.37 16.51
C MET A 486 -21.55 12.12 17.73
N GLU A 487 -20.36 12.71 17.79
CA GLU A 487 -19.44 12.60 18.93
C GLU A 487 -20.09 13.12 20.22
N LYS A 488 -20.70 14.32 20.16
CA LYS A 488 -21.47 14.89 21.28
C LYS A 488 -22.66 14.03 21.75
N ARG A 489 -23.20 13.16 20.88
CA ARG A 489 -24.23 12.17 21.26
C ARG A 489 -23.61 10.97 21.98
N VAL A 490 -22.45 10.48 21.53
CA VAL A 490 -21.72 9.39 22.21
C VAL A 490 -21.34 9.80 23.64
N GLU A 491 -20.80 11.01 23.80
CA GLU A 491 -20.41 11.59 25.10
C GLU A 491 -21.60 11.65 26.07
N ALA A 492 -22.77 12.12 25.59
CA ALA A 492 -23.98 12.22 26.40
C ALA A 492 -24.50 10.84 26.87
N THR A 493 -24.38 9.80 26.06
CA THR A 493 -24.91 8.44 26.36
C THR A 493 -24.08 7.69 27.42
N LYS A 494 -22.82 8.07 27.66
CA LYS A 494 -21.84 7.45 28.60
C LYS A 494 -21.46 5.98 28.36
N LYS A 495 -22.37 5.15 27.84
CA LYS A 495 -22.11 3.76 27.40
C LYS A 495 -23.05 3.37 26.27
N LEU A 496 -22.51 3.27 25.06
CA LEU A 496 -23.26 2.90 23.87
C LEU A 496 -23.77 1.45 23.92
N SER A 497 -24.98 1.24 23.41
CA SER A 497 -25.57 -0.07 23.17
C SER A 497 -25.44 -0.49 21.70
N LYS A 498 -25.70 -1.77 21.41
CA LYS A 498 -25.80 -2.29 20.04
C LYS A 498 -26.92 -1.62 19.21
N ALA A 499 -27.95 -1.07 19.85
CA ALA A 499 -28.98 -0.31 19.17
C ALA A 499 -28.47 1.06 18.74
N ASP A 500 -27.72 1.75 19.60
CA ASP A 500 -27.11 3.05 19.30
C ASP A 500 -26.11 2.92 18.14
N PHE A 501 -25.20 1.93 18.19
CA PHE A 501 -24.28 1.67 17.08
C PHE A 501 -25.03 1.44 15.76
N LYS A 502 -26.13 0.66 15.76
CA LYS A 502 -26.98 0.48 14.57
C LYS A 502 -27.63 1.79 14.10
N GLN A 503 -28.01 2.68 15.01
CA GLN A 503 -28.54 4.00 14.68
C GLN A 503 -27.46 4.93 14.10
N PHE A 504 -26.25 4.96 14.67
CA PHE A 504 -25.12 5.72 14.11
C PHE A 504 -24.75 5.21 12.70
N ARG A 505 -24.64 3.89 12.50
CA ARG A 505 -24.40 3.30 11.17
C ARG A 505 -25.49 3.69 10.16
N LYS A 506 -26.77 3.66 10.55
CA LYS A 506 -27.87 4.12 9.68
C LYS A 506 -27.78 5.63 9.38
N ALA A 507 -27.43 6.45 10.36
CA ALA A 507 -27.31 7.91 10.21
C ALA A 507 -26.11 8.32 9.35
N ALA A 508 -25.03 7.52 9.34
CA ALA A 508 -23.85 7.71 8.52
C ALA A 508 -24.08 7.23 7.08
N ALA A 509 -24.67 6.04 6.91
CA ALA A 509 -25.09 5.53 5.59
C ALA A 509 -26.11 6.46 4.88
N ALA A 510 -27.01 7.10 5.63
CA ALA A 510 -27.93 8.13 5.11
C ALA A 510 -27.24 9.44 4.67
N LYS A 511 -25.91 9.51 4.76
CA LYS A 511 -25.05 10.58 4.24
C LYS A 511 -23.97 10.06 3.27
N GLY A 512 -24.06 8.81 2.81
CA GLY A 512 -23.03 8.15 2.01
C GLY A 512 -21.84 7.62 2.82
N TRP A 513 -21.62 8.13 4.04
CA TRP A 513 -20.52 7.79 4.94
C TRP A 513 -20.72 6.42 5.63
N GLY A 514 -20.82 5.36 4.84
CA GLY A 514 -21.00 3.99 5.33
C GLY A 514 -19.95 3.60 6.38
N ILE A 515 -20.42 3.10 7.53
CA ILE A 515 -19.57 2.50 8.57
C ILE A 515 -19.67 0.97 8.43
N PRO A 516 -18.55 0.24 8.28
CA PRO A 516 -18.54 -1.22 8.14
C PRO A 516 -19.20 -2.00 9.29
N ASP A 517 -19.48 -3.28 9.05
CA ASP A 517 -20.00 -4.17 10.09
C ASP A 517 -18.95 -4.49 11.16
N GLY A 518 -19.38 -4.54 12.42
CA GLY A 518 -18.50 -4.74 13.57
C GLY A 518 -17.74 -3.51 14.06
N TRP A 519 -17.85 -2.36 13.39
CA TRP A 519 -17.20 -1.11 13.81
C TRP A 519 -18.01 -0.36 14.88
N GLU A 520 -17.37 -0.07 16.02
CA GLU A 520 -17.97 0.60 17.18
C GLU A 520 -17.61 2.10 17.21
N PHE A 521 -18.44 2.93 16.56
CA PHE A 521 -18.26 4.40 16.50
C PHE A 521 -18.18 5.01 17.89
N GLY A 522 -17.14 5.79 18.18
CA GLY A 522 -16.91 6.36 19.51
C GLY A 522 -16.27 5.42 20.54
N GLY A 523 -16.03 4.14 20.19
CA GLY A 523 -15.30 3.18 21.03
C GLY A 523 -13.78 3.40 21.07
N GLU A 524 -13.03 2.56 21.79
CA GLU A 524 -11.59 2.75 22.09
C GLU A 524 -10.75 3.00 20.82
N ALA A 525 -10.95 2.20 19.76
CA ALA A 525 -10.21 2.34 18.51
C ALA A 525 -10.52 3.66 17.76
N TYR A 526 -11.78 4.09 17.78
CA TYR A 526 -12.20 5.38 17.23
C TYR A 526 -11.58 6.54 18.01
N GLN A 527 -11.66 6.49 19.35
CA GLN A 527 -11.12 7.53 20.22
C GLN A 527 -9.61 7.66 20.06
N LEU A 528 -8.88 6.54 19.94
CA LEU A 528 -7.44 6.61 19.66
C LEU A 528 -7.17 7.20 18.27
N ALA A 529 -7.87 6.75 17.22
CA ALA A 529 -7.71 7.28 15.86
C ALA A 529 -7.90 8.82 15.80
N ARG A 530 -8.89 9.35 16.52
CA ARG A 530 -9.18 10.79 16.63
C ARG A 530 -8.09 11.59 17.35
N HIS A 531 -7.36 10.97 18.28
CA HIS A 531 -6.37 11.63 19.13
C HIS A 531 -4.90 11.31 18.78
N LEU A 532 -4.63 10.46 17.78
CA LEU A 532 -3.29 10.27 17.22
C LEU A 532 -2.84 11.53 16.48
N LYS A 533 -1.60 11.97 16.74
CA LYS A 533 -0.91 12.93 15.87
C LYS A 533 -0.59 12.32 14.50
N LEU A 534 -0.16 13.16 13.55
CA LEU A 534 0.18 12.72 12.19
C LEU A 534 1.39 11.76 12.17
N ASP A 535 2.47 12.08 12.89
CA ASP A 535 3.65 11.22 13.08
C ASP A 535 3.28 9.86 13.70
N GLU A 536 2.50 9.87 14.77
CA GLU A 536 2.03 8.67 15.45
C GLU A 536 1.14 7.79 14.55
N PHE A 537 0.34 8.40 13.67
CA PHE A 537 -0.47 7.68 12.68
C PHE A 537 0.37 7.18 11.50
N GLN A 538 1.31 7.97 10.98
CA GLN A 538 2.21 7.56 9.89
C GLN A 538 3.07 6.37 10.31
N TYR A 539 3.48 6.27 11.58
CA TYR A 539 4.15 5.06 12.09
C TYR A 539 3.28 3.81 11.87
N LEU A 540 2.03 3.81 12.37
CA LEU A 540 1.10 2.68 12.22
C LEU A 540 0.78 2.37 10.75
N LEU A 541 0.64 3.40 9.92
CA LEU A 541 0.34 3.30 8.50
C LEU A 541 1.50 2.68 7.70
N ASN A 542 2.75 2.91 8.12
CA ASN A 542 3.93 2.35 7.47
C ASN A 542 4.33 0.95 7.98
N LEU A 543 3.70 0.44 9.05
CA LEU A 543 3.88 -0.95 9.49
C LEU A 543 3.34 -1.94 8.44
N PRO A 544 4.16 -2.87 7.92
CA PRO A 544 3.72 -3.91 7.01
C PRO A 544 3.06 -5.09 7.74
N THR A 545 2.31 -5.94 7.03
CA THR A 545 1.73 -7.17 7.59
C THR A 545 2.79 -8.27 7.80
N ALA A 546 3.89 -8.21 7.06
CA ALA A 546 5.06 -9.07 7.21
C ALA A 546 6.39 -8.31 7.07
N ILE A 547 7.43 -8.76 7.79
CA ILE A 547 8.84 -8.40 7.51
C ILE A 547 9.63 -9.67 7.23
N HIS A 548 10.34 -9.69 6.10
CA HIS A 548 11.30 -10.73 5.73
C HIS A 548 12.73 -10.28 6.03
N PHE A 549 13.50 -11.14 6.70
CA PHE A 549 14.91 -10.92 7.01
C PHE A 549 15.78 -12.00 6.32
N PRO A 550 16.18 -11.81 5.05
CA PRO A 550 17.02 -12.74 4.29
C PRO A 550 18.20 -13.30 5.09
N SER A 551 19.01 -12.43 5.71
CA SER A 551 20.20 -12.86 6.45
C SER A 551 19.92 -13.53 7.79
N LEU A 552 18.66 -13.61 8.23
CA LEU A 552 18.22 -14.36 9.40
C LEU A 552 17.38 -15.60 9.00
N HIS A 553 17.07 -15.78 7.70
CA HIS A 553 16.14 -16.78 7.18
C HIS A 553 14.86 -16.88 8.02
N THR A 554 14.28 -15.70 8.23
CA THR A 554 13.21 -15.45 9.20
C THR A 554 12.18 -14.49 8.64
N ILE A 555 10.90 -14.81 8.87
CA ILE A 555 9.76 -13.96 8.55
C ILE A 555 9.05 -13.58 9.86
N VAL A 556 8.78 -12.29 10.06
CA VAL A 556 7.93 -11.78 11.13
C VAL A 556 6.53 -11.53 10.57
N VAL A 557 5.50 -12.01 11.25
CA VAL A 557 4.08 -11.77 10.96
C VAL A 557 3.33 -11.62 12.28
N HIS A 558 2.23 -10.88 12.31
CA HIS A 558 1.52 -10.68 13.59
C HIS A 558 0.84 -11.96 14.09
N ALA A 559 -0.01 -12.60 13.28
CA ALA A 559 -0.82 -13.73 13.72
C ALA A 559 -0.28 -15.09 13.28
N GLY A 560 0.16 -15.21 12.02
CA GLY A 560 0.71 -16.45 11.49
C GLY A 560 0.91 -16.52 9.99
N LEU A 561 1.59 -17.59 9.55
CA LEU A 561 1.94 -17.87 8.16
C LEU A 561 1.78 -19.38 7.91
N LEU A 562 1.28 -19.78 6.73
CA LEU A 562 1.19 -21.20 6.36
C LEU A 562 2.44 -21.65 5.58
N PRO A 563 2.95 -22.88 5.82
CA PRO A 563 4.11 -23.42 5.08
C PRO A 563 3.73 -23.96 3.69
N MET A 564 2.43 -24.19 3.45
CA MET A 564 1.87 -24.68 2.19
C MET A 564 0.36 -24.39 2.16
N ASN A 565 -0.27 -24.43 0.99
CA ASN A 565 -1.72 -24.32 0.86
C ASN A 565 -2.41 -25.60 1.41
N PRO A 566 -3.28 -25.52 2.44
CA PRO A 566 -3.95 -26.67 3.07
C PRO A 566 -4.82 -27.51 2.13
N GLN A 567 -5.26 -26.94 1.00
CA GLN A 567 -6.17 -27.58 0.04
C GLN A 567 -5.44 -28.34 -1.08
N ARG A 568 -4.10 -28.36 -1.09
CA ARG A 568 -3.27 -29.03 -2.10
C ARG A 568 -2.41 -30.11 -1.45
N LYS A 569 -2.18 -31.24 -2.14
CA LYS A 569 -1.25 -32.30 -1.70
C LYS A 569 0.14 -31.73 -1.40
N MET A 570 0.85 -32.33 -0.45
CA MET A 570 2.19 -31.87 -0.04
C MET A 570 3.19 -31.78 -1.20
N LEU A 571 3.15 -32.74 -2.13
CA LEU A 571 4.03 -32.81 -3.31
C LEU A 571 3.36 -32.32 -4.60
N SER A 572 2.37 -31.41 -4.50
CA SER A 572 1.84 -30.72 -5.68
C SER A 572 2.85 -29.65 -6.15
N PRO A 573 3.12 -29.52 -7.46
CA PRO A 573 4.07 -28.52 -8.02
C PRO A 573 3.53 -27.07 -7.98
N HIS A 574 2.56 -26.80 -7.11
CA HIS A 574 2.04 -25.47 -6.76
C HIS A 574 2.14 -25.25 -5.25
N GLN A 575 3.15 -25.85 -4.61
CA GLN A 575 3.48 -25.70 -3.18
C GLN A 575 4.95 -25.25 -3.14
N PRO A 576 5.28 -24.08 -2.56
CA PRO A 576 6.63 -23.49 -2.67
C PRO A 576 7.74 -24.26 -1.96
N LEU A 577 7.41 -25.34 -1.25
CA LEU A 577 8.34 -26.26 -0.58
C LEU A 577 8.41 -27.66 -1.22
N SER A 578 7.66 -27.92 -2.31
CA SER A 578 7.67 -29.24 -2.98
C SER A 578 8.70 -29.38 -4.10
N HIS A 579 9.29 -28.26 -4.52
CA HIS A 579 10.36 -28.13 -5.51
C HIS A 579 11.27 -26.96 -5.12
N PRO A 580 12.53 -26.92 -5.58
CA PRO A 580 13.35 -25.71 -5.51
C PRO A 580 12.71 -24.56 -6.31
N PRO A 581 12.98 -23.29 -5.96
CA PRO A 581 12.63 -22.15 -6.81
C PRO A 581 13.29 -22.23 -8.20
N THR A 582 12.68 -21.58 -9.19
CA THR A 582 13.11 -21.62 -10.60
C THR A 582 14.42 -20.86 -10.82
N ALA A 583 15.54 -21.55 -10.61
CA ALA A 583 16.88 -20.99 -10.67
C ALA A 583 17.37 -20.71 -12.10
N LYS A 584 18.13 -19.61 -12.26
CA LYS A 584 19.11 -19.47 -13.35
C LYS A 584 20.32 -20.36 -13.02
N ARG A 585 21.05 -20.82 -14.05
CA ARG A 585 22.18 -21.80 -13.96
C ARG A 585 23.39 -21.40 -13.09
N LYS A 586 23.34 -20.30 -12.33
CA LYS A 586 24.41 -19.77 -11.48
C LYS A 586 23.94 -19.23 -10.12
N ASP A 587 22.67 -19.40 -9.75
CA ASP A 587 22.15 -18.82 -8.51
C ASP A 587 22.75 -19.53 -7.28
N SER A 588 23.18 -18.76 -6.28
CA SER A 588 23.74 -19.27 -5.03
C SER A 588 22.64 -19.84 -4.12
N GLU A 589 23.01 -20.72 -3.17
CA GLU A 589 22.02 -21.29 -2.24
C GLU A 589 21.29 -20.20 -1.43
N SER A 590 22.01 -19.13 -1.05
CA SER A 590 21.41 -17.96 -0.40
C SER A 590 20.31 -17.33 -1.27
N ASN A 591 20.55 -17.13 -2.57
CA ASN A 591 19.53 -16.62 -3.49
C ASN A 591 18.33 -17.57 -3.63
N LEU A 592 18.57 -18.88 -3.69
CA LEU A 592 17.49 -19.88 -3.73
C LEU A 592 16.64 -19.85 -2.44
N ARG A 593 17.27 -19.71 -1.27
CA ARG A 593 16.56 -19.59 0.01
C ARG A 593 15.76 -18.29 0.09
N ASN A 594 16.32 -17.17 -0.35
CA ASN A 594 15.61 -15.89 -0.46
C ASN A 594 14.38 -16.00 -1.39
N LEU A 595 14.49 -16.68 -2.53
CA LEU A 595 13.37 -16.92 -3.45
C LEU A 595 12.29 -17.82 -2.83
N GLN A 596 12.69 -18.88 -2.11
CA GLN A 596 11.76 -19.75 -1.38
C GLN A 596 11.00 -18.99 -0.28
N GLU A 597 11.68 -18.09 0.44
CA GLU A 597 11.11 -17.29 1.53
C GLU A 597 10.14 -16.22 1.01
N LEU A 598 10.37 -15.68 -0.18
CA LEU A 598 9.40 -14.86 -0.91
C LEU A 598 8.24 -15.69 -1.48
N ALA A 599 8.48 -16.90 -1.99
CA ALA A 599 7.46 -17.80 -2.51
C ALA A 599 6.48 -18.27 -1.40
N LEU A 600 6.97 -18.47 -0.17
CA LEU A 600 6.13 -18.70 1.01
C LEU A 600 5.14 -17.54 1.27
N MET A 601 5.51 -16.29 0.96
CA MET A 601 4.60 -15.14 1.07
C MET A 601 3.68 -14.98 -0.15
N LYS A 602 4.19 -15.19 -1.38
CA LYS A 602 3.49 -14.91 -2.65
C LYS A 602 2.58 -16.07 -3.13
N ASP A 603 3.03 -17.32 -3.04
CA ASP A 603 2.43 -18.44 -3.80
C ASP A 603 1.31 -19.16 -3.04
N ILE A 604 1.16 -18.87 -1.74
CA ILE A 604 0.15 -19.45 -0.85
C ILE A 604 -1.00 -18.42 -0.71
N PRO A 605 -2.20 -18.65 -1.28
CA PRO A 605 -3.29 -17.65 -1.31
C PRO A 605 -3.81 -17.21 0.06
N GLN A 606 -3.55 -18.01 1.10
CA GLN A 606 -3.84 -17.65 2.48
C GLN A 606 -2.83 -16.62 3.04
N ASN A 607 -1.58 -16.65 2.59
CA ASN A 607 -0.51 -15.76 3.09
C ASN A 607 -0.51 -14.39 2.40
N THR A 608 -1.01 -14.31 1.16
CA THR A 608 -1.23 -13.04 0.45
C THR A 608 -2.44 -12.24 0.95
N ASN A 609 -3.25 -12.80 1.85
CA ASN A 609 -4.43 -12.15 2.41
C ASN A 609 -4.12 -11.50 3.77
N PRO A 610 -4.10 -10.14 3.88
CA PRO A 610 -3.82 -9.44 5.14
C PRO A 610 -4.70 -9.86 6.32
N TRP A 611 -5.97 -10.20 6.08
CA TRP A 611 -6.85 -10.63 7.18
C TRP A 611 -6.33 -11.91 7.83
N VAL A 612 -5.77 -12.85 7.06
CA VAL A 612 -5.26 -14.12 7.56
C VAL A 612 -3.96 -13.90 8.35
N THR A 613 -2.99 -13.18 7.79
CA THR A 613 -1.71 -12.90 8.47
C THR A 613 -1.85 -12.03 9.73
N LEU A 614 -2.98 -11.32 9.86
CA LEU A 614 -3.35 -10.54 11.05
C LEU A 614 -4.31 -11.25 12.03
N ASN A 615 -5.00 -12.35 11.67
CA ASN A 615 -6.02 -12.97 12.53
C ASN A 615 -5.89 -14.49 12.73
N MET A 616 -5.13 -15.21 11.91
CA MET A 616 -5.06 -16.68 11.94
C MET A 616 -4.50 -17.23 13.27
N ARG A 617 -5.08 -18.31 13.77
CA ARG A 617 -4.63 -19.04 14.96
C ARG A 617 -4.56 -20.54 14.76
N SER A 618 -5.43 -21.09 13.90
CA SER A 618 -5.57 -22.53 13.64
C SER A 618 -6.10 -22.80 12.24
N ILE A 619 -6.10 -24.09 11.86
CA ILE A 619 -6.65 -24.65 10.63
C ILE A 619 -7.72 -25.66 11.05
N LEU A 620 -8.90 -25.60 10.43
CA LEU A 620 -10.07 -26.42 10.77
C LEU A 620 -10.04 -27.77 10.03
N ASP A 621 -10.91 -28.70 10.45
CA ASP A 621 -11.03 -30.05 9.85
C ASP A 621 -11.49 -30.07 8.39
N ASN A 622 -11.90 -28.93 7.83
CA ASN A 622 -12.19 -28.73 6.40
C ASN A 622 -11.02 -28.10 5.62
N GLY A 623 -9.89 -27.81 6.27
CA GLY A 623 -8.72 -27.15 5.69
C GLY A 623 -8.79 -25.61 5.64
N GLU A 624 -9.83 -24.98 6.19
CA GLU A 624 -9.95 -23.52 6.25
C GLU A 624 -9.16 -22.90 7.41
N VAL A 625 -8.63 -21.71 7.19
CA VAL A 625 -7.92 -20.92 8.22
C VAL A 625 -8.91 -20.25 9.17
N SER A 626 -8.62 -20.29 10.47
CA SER A 626 -9.50 -19.79 11.52
C SER A 626 -8.80 -18.85 12.49
N ARG A 627 -9.55 -17.86 12.97
CA ARG A 627 -9.18 -16.97 14.09
C ARG A 627 -9.57 -17.52 15.48
N GLY A 628 -10.16 -18.72 15.52
CA GLY A 628 -10.64 -19.38 16.73
C GLY A 628 -9.53 -20.00 17.60
N LYS A 629 -9.92 -20.79 18.60
CA LYS A 629 -9.03 -21.75 19.28
C LYS A 629 -9.21 -23.20 18.74
N GLU A 630 -10.26 -23.45 17.93
CA GLU A 630 -10.64 -24.76 17.37
C GLU A 630 -9.70 -25.21 16.24
N GLY A 631 -9.42 -26.52 16.13
CA GLY A 631 -8.59 -27.11 15.09
C GLY A 631 -7.07 -27.03 15.35
N THR A 632 -6.27 -27.58 14.43
CA THR A 632 -4.80 -27.65 14.56
C THR A 632 -4.19 -26.24 14.57
N PRO A 633 -3.38 -25.84 15.57
CA PRO A 633 -2.69 -24.55 15.54
C PRO A 633 -1.77 -24.44 14.32
N TRP A 634 -1.77 -23.27 13.66
CA TRP A 634 -0.93 -23.10 12.47
C TRP A 634 0.57 -23.26 12.79
N SER A 635 1.01 -22.92 14.01
CA SER A 635 2.40 -23.01 14.44
C SER A 635 2.87 -24.46 14.62
N ASP A 636 1.96 -25.38 14.95
CA ASP A 636 2.19 -26.83 14.94
C ASP A 636 2.28 -27.36 13.50
N PHE A 637 1.40 -26.92 12.60
CA PHE A 637 1.47 -27.28 11.18
C PHE A 637 2.77 -26.78 10.51
N TRP A 638 3.17 -25.52 10.78
CA TRP A 638 4.46 -24.97 10.36
C TRP A 638 5.63 -25.87 10.78
N HIS A 639 5.66 -26.28 12.05
CA HIS A 639 6.70 -27.18 12.55
C HIS A 639 6.60 -28.61 11.96
N LYS A 640 5.38 -29.15 11.74
CA LYS A 640 5.15 -30.45 11.07
C LYS A 640 5.70 -30.46 9.62
N ILE A 641 5.65 -29.35 8.89
CA ILE A 641 6.16 -29.26 7.51
C ILE A 641 7.65 -28.92 7.45
N ILE A 642 8.09 -27.82 8.06
CA ILE A 642 9.45 -27.28 7.86
C ILE A 642 10.56 -28.25 8.31
N LYS A 643 10.26 -29.16 9.25
CA LYS A 643 11.18 -30.25 9.66
C LYS A 643 11.53 -31.26 8.55
N LEU A 644 10.87 -31.21 7.39
CA LEU A 644 11.15 -32.08 6.23
C LEU A 644 12.08 -31.43 5.20
N CYS A 645 12.36 -30.13 5.33
CA CYS A 645 13.25 -29.42 4.41
C CYS A 645 14.73 -29.83 4.64
N ASP A 646 15.33 -30.48 3.64
CA ASP A 646 16.69 -31.06 3.73
C ASP A 646 17.71 -30.43 2.75
N GLY A 647 17.29 -29.43 1.98
CA GLY A 647 18.08 -28.75 0.95
C GLY A 647 17.53 -28.94 -0.47
N PHE A 648 17.90 -28.05 -1.38
CA PHE A 648 17.34 -28.01 -2.74
C PHE A 648 17.69 -29.24 -3.60
N ASP A 649 18.81 -29.92 -3.32
CA ASP A 649 19.19 -31.17 -3.99
C ASP A 649 18.45 -32.43 -3.46
N ALA A 650 17.68 -32.32 -2.38
CA ALA A 650 16.95 -33.45 -1.80
C ALA A 650 15.89 -33.95 -2.79
N LYS A 651 15.82 -35.27 -3.00
CA LYS A 651 14.80 -35.86 -3.88
C LYS A 651 13.54 -36.16 -3.07
N PRO A 652 12.34 -35.72 -3.50
CA PRO A 652 11.10 -36.01 -2.78
C PRO A 652 10.78 -37.52 -2.80
N THR A 653 11.21 -38.25 -1.77
CA THR A 653 10.97 -39.69 -1.63
C THR A 653 9.53 -39.94 -1.20
N GLN A 654 8.68 -40.26 -2.18
CA GLN A 654 7.39 -40.89 -1.92
C GLN A 654 7.61 -42.36 -1.53
N ILE A 655 7.09 -42.76 -0.37
CA ILE A 655 6.88 -44.18 -0.07
C ILE A 655 5.77 -44.68 -1.01
N ALA A 656 6.10 -45.68 -1.83
CA ALA A 656 5.25 -46.16 -2.91
C ALA A 656 3.87 -46.61 -2.40
N SER A 657 2.84 -45.84 -2.75
CA SER A 657 1.45 -46.16 -2.46
C SER A 657 0.59 -45.75 -3.64
N ASN A 658 -0.27 -46.66 -4.12
CA ASN A 658 -1.13 -46.45 -5.29
C ASN A 658 -2.35 -45.57 -4.95
N SER A 659 -2.11 -44.45 -4.27
CA SER A 659 -3.11 -43.57 -3.68
C SER A 659 -3.12 -42.22 -4.38
N THR A 660 -3.87 -42.12 -5.49
CA THR A 660 -4.08 -40.87 -6.25
C THR A 660 -5.04 -39.89 -5.55
N VAL A 661 -5.49 -40.18 -4.33
CA VAL A 661 -6.54 -39.48 -3.58
C VAL A 661 -6.17 -38.01 -3.32
N GLU A 662 -7.03 -37.08 -3.73
CA GLU A 662 -7.01 -35.66 -3.34
C GLU A 662 -7.69 -35.47 -1.97
N PHE A 663 -7.52 -34.30 -1.34
CA PHE A 663 -8.14 -34.06 -0.04
C PHE A 663 -9.67 -34.16 -0.16
N ASN A 664 -10.25 -35.06 0.64
CA ASN A 664 -11.68 -35.29 0.71
C ASN A 664 -12.16 -35.02 2.14
N LEU A 665 -13.10 -34.08 2.27
CA LEU A 665 -13.67 -33.59 3.53
C LEU A 665 -14.17 -34.70 4.47
N SER A 666 -14.54 -35.87 3.94
CA SER A 666 -15.07 -37.01 4.71
C SER A 666 -14.16 -37.57 5.81
N HIS A 667 -12.84 -37.32 5.77
CA HIS A 667 -11.87 -37.93 6.68
C HIS A 667 -11.27 -36.97 7.74
N GLY A 668 -11.53 -35.66 7.64
CA GLY A 668 -10.92 -34.63 8.49
C GLY A 668 -9.50 -34.24 8.05
N TRP A 669 -9.24 -32.94 8.02
CA TRP A 669 -8.01 -32.37 7.44
C TRP A 669 -6.74 -32.80 8.17
N GLU A 670 -6.73 -32.78 9.51
CA GLU A 670 -5.52 -33.14 10.27
C GLU A 670 -5.10 -34.60 10.03
N LYS A 671 -6.09 -35.51 9.96
CA LYS A 671 -5.85 -36.94 9.70
C LYS A 671 -5.34 -37.19 8.28
N TRP A 672 -5.80 -36.39 7.31
CA TRP A 672 -5.28 -36.43 5.94
C TRP A 672 -3.84 -35.90 5.87
N VAL A 673 -3.54 -34.78 6.53
CA VAL A 673 -2.17 -34.24 6.64
C VAL A 673 -1.22 -35.25 7.29
N ASP A 674 -1.61 -35.87 8.41
CA ASP A 674 -0.81 -36.89 9.10
C ASP A 674 -0.75 -38.24 8.34
N ALA A 675 -1.52 -38.40 7.25
CA ALA A 675 -1.40 -39.50 6.29
C ALA A 675 -0.49 -39.16 5.10
N GLU A 676 -0.54 -37.93 4.58
CA GLU A 676 0.40 -37.44 3.56
C GLU A 676 1.83 -37.32 4.13
N LEU A 677 1.97 -36.81 5.36
CA LEU A 677 3.25 -36.73 6.07
C LEU A 677 3.96 -38.08 6.22
N LYS A 678 3.22 -39.19 6.30
CA LYS A 678 3.80 -40.55 6.37
C LYS A 678 4.32 -41.05 5.03
N LYS A 679 3.97 -40.40 3.91
CA LYS A 679 4.44 -40.74 2.56
C LYS A 679 5.73 -40.00 2.17
N VAL A 680 6.04 -38.89 2.83
CA VAL A 680 7.12 -37.95 2.45
C VAL A 680 8.22 -37.97 3.50
N GLN A 681 9.44 -38.37 3.13
CA GLN A 681 10.59 -38.39 4.05
C GLN A 681 11.36 -37.06 4.07
N ALA A 682 11.49 -36.42 2.91
CA ALA A 682 12.19 -35.14 2.74
C ALA A 682 11.51 -34.27 1.67
N LEU A 683 11.75 -32.96 1.75
CA LEU A 683 11.30 -31.93 0.83
C LEU A 683 12.52 -31.12 0.31
N PRO A 684 12.51 -30.68 -0.97
CA PRO A 684 13.62 -29.99 -1.63
C PRO A 684 13.65 -28.49 -1.29
N CYS A 685 13.68 -28.19 0.01
CA CYS A 685 13.60 -26.84 0.57
C CYS A 685 14.62 -26.66 1.69
N ARG A 686 14.87 -25.41 2.09
CA ARG A 686 15.62 -25.04 3.32
C ARG A 686 14.68 -24.53 4.40
N GLU A 687 15.12 -24.60 5.64
CA GLU A 687 14.29 -24.28 6.80
C GLU A 687 14.17 -22.76 7.04
N THR A 688 12.96 -22.29 7.34
CA THR A 688 12.65 -20.87 7.60
C THR A 688 11.99 -20.72 8.98
N THR A 689 12.41 -19.70 9.74
CA THR A 689 11.84 -19.40 11.06
C THR A 689 10.73 -18.35 10.97
N VAL A 690 9.65 -18.49 11.75
CA VAL A 690 8.60 -17.47 11.87
C VAL A 690 8.52 -16.89 13.28
N VAL A 691 8.49 -15.57 13.43
CA VAL A 691 8.31 -14.89 14.73
C VAL A 691 6.97 -14.14 14.73
N TYR A 692 6.18 -14.28 15.79
CA TYR A 692 4.78 -13.81 15.81
C TYR A 692 4.22 -13.49 17.20
N GLY A 693 3.03 -12.89 17.21
CA GLY A 693 2.29 -12.38 18.36
C GLY A 693 0.90 -12.99 18.51
N HIS A 694 -0.12 -12.16 18.78
CA HIS A 694 -1.59 -12.43 18.71
C HIS A 694 -2.18 -13.50 19.63
N ALA A 695 -1.36 -14.42 20.13
CA ALA A 695 -1.78 -15.74 20.57
C ALA A 695 -1.80 -15.92 22.10
N ALA A 696 -1.97 -14.86 22.91
CA ALA A 696 -1.91 -14.84 24.38
C ALA A 696 -2.54 -16.04 25.11
N ALA A 697 -3.61 -16.62 24.55
CA ALA A 697 -4.27 -17.83 25.08
C ALA A 697 -3.41 -19.11 25.05
N ARG A 698 -2.35 -19.16 24.23
CA ARG A 698 -1.29 -20.18 24.24
C ARG A 698 -0.10 -19.78 25.11
N GLY A 699 0.00 -18.50 25.49
CA GLY A 699 1.18 -17.92 26.12
C GLY A 699 2.40 -17.93 25.21
N LEU A 700 3.58 -18.03 25.82
CA LEU A 700 4.88 -18.11 25.15
C LEU A 700 5.00 -19.45 24.37
N ASP A 701 4.83 -19.40 23.05
CA ASP A 701 4.75 -20.57 22.16
C ASP A 701 6.05 -20.74 21.35
N ILE A 702 7.10 -21.23 22.00
CA ILE A 702 8.42 -21.41 21.39
C ILE A 702 8.58 -22.84 20.85
N LYS A 703 8.51 -22.97 19.53
CA LYS A 703 8.80 -24.20 18.77
C LYS A 703 10.17 -24.09 18.08
N ARG A 704 10.64 -25.14 17.40
CA ARG A 704 11.94 -25.10 16.69
C ARG A 704 11.95 -24.03 15.59
N TRP A 705 10.92 -24.03 14.74
CA TRP A 705 10.82 -23.19 13.53
C TRP A 705 9.82 -22.03 13.63
N SER A 706 9.18 -21.85 14.79
CA SER A 706 8.17 -20.80 15.00
C SER A 706 8.21 -20.29 16.45
N LYS A 707 8.09 -18.98 16.65
CA LYS A 707 8.36 -18.25 17.90
C LYS A 707 7.21 -17.31 18.25
N GLY A 708 6.24 -17.77 19.06
CA GLY A 708 5.14 -16.95 19.56
C GLY A 708 5.53 -16.18 20.82
N LEU A 709 5.59 -14.85 20.73
CA LEU A 709 6.09 -13.95 21.78
C LEU A 709 4.99 -13.26 22.60
N ASP A 710 3.72 -13.37 22.20
CA ASP A 710 2.58 -12.89 22.99
C ASP A 710 2.36 -13.76 24.24
N SER A 711 3.11 -13.45 25.29
CA SER A 711 2.95 -14.00 26.63
C SER A 711 1.88 -13.27 27.47
N GLY A 712 0.98 -12.52 26.83
CA GLY A 712 -0.23 -11.96 27.42
C GLY A 712 0.00 -10.75 28.32
N CYS A 713 0.89 -9.82 27.95
CA CYS A 713 1.29 -8.69 28.81
C CYS A 713 0.11 -7.87 29.36
N VAL A 714 -0.86 -7.54 28.50
CA VAL A 714 -2.05 -6.76 28.87
C VAL A 714 -2.96 -7.47 29.89
N TYR A 715 -2.80 -8.78 30.05
CA TYR A 715 -3.51 -9.59 31.05
C TYR A 715 -2.75 -9.70 32.39
N ASN A 716 -1.75 -8.82 32.60
CA ASN A 716 -0.84 -8.78 33.75
C ASN A 716 0.05 -10.03 33.91
N LEU A 717 0.36 -10.69 32.79
CA LEU A 717 1.30 -11.80 32.69
C LEU A 717 2.72 -11.26 32.42
N GLN A 718 3.31 -11.54 31.25
CA GLN A 718 4.64 -11.06 30.88
C GLN A 718 4.64 -10.34 29.53
N LEU A 719 5.65 -9.49 29.31
CA LEU A 719 6.08 -9.06 27.98
C LEU A 719 7.37 -9.83 27.70
N SER A 720 7.39 -10.58 26.60
CA SER A 720 8.51 -11.41 26.19
C SER A 720 9.23 -10.84 24.97
N ALA A 721 10.55 -11.07 24.93
CA ALA A 721 11.40 -10.78 23.79
C ALA A 721 12.25 -12.00 23.42
N LEU A 722 12.65 -12.06 22.15
CA LEU A 722 13.61 -13.01 21.59
C LEU A 722 14.83 -12.23 21.11
N VAL A 723 16.00 -12.58 21.61
CA VAL A 723 17.26 -11.83 21.42
C VAL A 723 18.26 -12.67 20.63
N LEU A 724 18.76 -12.13 19.52
CA LEU A 724 19.83 -12.68 18.69
C LEU A 724 21.10 -11.83 18.80
N GLY A 725 22.25 -12.48 18.86
CA GLY A 725 23.57 -11.84 18.90
C GLY A 725 24.02 -11.44 20.32
N LYS A 726 25.26 -10.97 20.39
CA LYS A 726 25.87 -10.37 21.60
C LYS A 726 25.60 -8.87 21.66
N ARG A 727 25.53 -8.34 22.89
CA ARG A 727 25.51 -6.90 23.14
C ARG A 727 26.82 -6.25 22.68
N TRP A 728 26.73 -5.11 21.99
CA TRP A 728 27.89 -4.34 21.55
C TRP A 728 28.74 -3.86 22.72
N LYS A 729 30.07 -3.78 22.52
CA LYS A 729 31.03 -3.28 23.52
C LYS A 729 32.10 -2.40 22.85
N PRO A 730 32.42 -1.22 23.41
CA PRO A 730 33.45 -0.35 22.85
C PRO A 730 34.82 -1.02 22.89
N GLY A 731 35.62 -0.79 21.85
CA GLY A 731 36.94 -1.43 21.67
C GLY A 731 36.90 -2.83 21.07
N PHE A 732 35.72 -3.47 20.95
CA PHE A 732 35.58 -4.71 20.20
C PHE A 732 35.45 -4.41 18.71
N SER A 733 36.57 -4.41 18.00
CA SER A 733 36.56 -4.37 16.52
C SER A 733 35.87 -5.63 16.01
N MET A 734 34.73 -5.49 15.33
CA MET A 734 34.30 -6.55 14.42
C MET A 734 35.35 -6.67 13.32
N ASN A 735 36.12 -7.76 13.32
CA ASN A 735 36.99 -8.09 12.19
C ASN A 735 36.11 -8.38 10.97
N THR A 736 35.92 -7.35 10.13
CA THR A 736 35.14 -7.42 8.88
C THR A 736 35.66 -8.51 7.93
N THR A 737 36.90 -8.96 8.13
CA THR A 737 37.65 -9.99 7.38
C THR A 737 37.54 -11.41 7.96
N GLN A 738 36.59 -11.67 8.87
CA GLN A 738 36.43 -13.02 9.46
C GLN A 738 34.99 -13.54 9.45
N VAL A 739 34.13 -13.01 8.58
CA VAL A 739 32.84 -13.62 8.20
C VAL A 739 32.69 -13.66 6.67
N ASP A 740 33.78 -14.00 5.98
CA ASP A 740 33.82 -14.41 4.57
C ASP A 740 33.50 -15.91 4.40
N ALA A 741 32.69 -16.46 5.30
CA ALA A 741 32.05 -17.75 5.16
C ALA A 741 30.60 -17.51 4.72
N GLU A 742 30.20 -18.12 3.60
CA GLU A 742 28.81 -18.07 3.12
C GLU A 742 27.85 -18.90 4.00
N ASP A 743 28.41 -19.81 4.80
CA ASP A 743 27.73 -20.63 5.81
C ASP A 743 28.28 -20.40 7.23
N GLU A 744 27.38 -20.15 8.18
CA GLU A 744 27.34 -20.63 9.59
C GLU A 744 26.32 -19.76 10.36
N GLU A 745 25.14 -20.30 10.65
CA GLU A 745 24.02 -19.56 11.28
C GLU A 745 24.21 -19.30 12.80
N VAL A 746 25.44 -19.22 13.28
CA VAL A 746 25.76 -19.21 14.71
C VAL A 746 25.75 -17.78 15.26
N TYR A 747 24.56 -17.30 15.62
CA TYR A 747 24.41 -16.11 16.45
C TYR A 747 25.01 -16.38 17.83
N GLU A 748 26.14 -15.74 18.13
CA GLU A 748 26.72 -15.79 19.47
C GLU A 748 25.74 -15.21 20.50
N LEU A 749 25.63 -15.83 21.67
CA LEU A 749 24.69 -15.42 22.70
C LEU A 749 25.24 -14.28 23.56
N ASP A 750 24.39 -13.32 23.90
CA ASP A 750 24.60 -12.36 24.98
C ASP A 750 24.64 -13.08 26.34
N GLU A 751 25.80 -13.62 26.73
CA GLU A 751 25.98 -14.45 27.93
C GLU A 751 25.54 -13.75 29.22
N GLU A 752 25.78 -12.44 29.33
CA GLU A 752 25.45 -11.59 30.48
C GLU A 752 23.94 -11.41 30.71
N LEU A 753 23.11 -11.65 29.68
CA LEU A 753 21.68 -11.41 29.71
C LEU A 753 20.89 -12.59 30.32
N ASP A 754 20.19 -12.36 31.43
CA ASP A 754 19.31 -13.36 32.06
C ASP A 754 18.08 -13.70 31.17
N GLY A 755 18.05 -14.92 30.65
CA GLY A 755 16.99 -15.46 29.78
C GLY A 755 17.22 -16.92 29.37
N GLU A 756 16.16 -17.58 28.90
CA GLU A 756 16.17 -18.98 28.46
C GLU A 756 16.84 -19.12 27.08
N VAL A 757 17.78 -20.06 26.94
CA VAL A 757 18.45 -20.31 25.64
C VAL A 757 17.60 -21.26 24.79
N VAL A 758 17.25 -20.83 23.58
CA VAL A 758 16.41 -21.59 22.65
C VAL A 758 17.08 -21.69 21.27
N ALA A 759 16.90 -22.81 20.57
CA ALA A 759 17.45 -22.99 19.21
C ALA A 759 16.76 -22.04 18.20
N PHE A 760 17.53 -21.49 17.24
CA PHE A 760 17.06 -20.56 16.22
C PHE A 760 17.73 -20.89 14.88
N GLY A 761 16.97 -20.97 13.78
CA GLY A 761 17.51 -21.54 12.54
C GLY A 761 17.93 -23.02 12.70
N LYS A 762 18.86 -23.48 11.85
CA LYS A 762 19.43 -24.84 11.78
C LYS A 762 20.57 -25.03 12.77
N LYS A 763 21.44 -24.03 12.96
CA LYS A 763 22.59 -24.08 13.89
C LYS A 763 22.61 -23.01 15.00
N GLY A 764 21.82 -21.94 14.84
CA GLY A 764 21.83 -20.79 15.74
C GLY A 764 21.10 -21.00 17.08
N HIS A 765 21.29 -20.02 17.97
CA HIS A 765 20.63 -19.93 19.26
C HIS A 765 20.15 -18.50 19.51
N ALA A 766 19.17 -18.35 20.40
CA ALA A 766 18.61 -17.08 20.85
C ALA A 766 18.38 -17.13 22.37
N LYS A 767 18.24 -15.96 23.01
CA LYS A 767 17.74 -15.87 24.39
C LYS A 767 16.31 -15.35 24.44
N VAL A 768 15.44 -16.00 25.20
CA VAL A 768 14.08 -15.52 25.50
C VAL A 768 14.09 -14.80 26.85
N VAL A 769 13.66 -13.54 26.86
CA VAL A 769 13.73 -12.65 28.02
C VAL A 769 12.33 -12.13 28.33
N GLY A 770 11.86 -12.33 29.56
CA GLY A 770 10.56 -11.85 30.05
C GLY A 770 10.67 -10.77 31.12
N VAL A 771 9.67 -9.87 31.15
CA VAL A 771 9.40 -8.98 32.29
C VAL A 771 7.92 -9.03 32.69
N ARG A 772 7.63 -8.97 34.00
CA ARG A 772 6.25 -9.04 34.50
C ARG A 772 5.47 -7.73 34.27
N CYS A 773 4.33 -7.86 33.59
CA CYS A 773 3.43 -6.76 33.29
C CYS A 773 2.50 -6.45 34.46
N ALA A 774 2.07 -5.18 34.57
CA ALA A 774 1.15 -4.71 35.60
C ALA A 774 0.40 -3.45 35.12
N GLY A 775 -0.86 -3.31 35.52
CA GLY A 775 -1.72 -2.17 35.15
C GLY A 775 -2.60 -2.40 33.91
N GLY A 776 -2.73 -3.65 33.45
CA GLY A 776 -3.68 -4.05 32.41
C GLY A 776 -5.05 -4.42 33.03
N PRO A 777 -6.15 -4.39 32.24
CA PRO A 777 -7.52 -4.33 32.77
C PRO A 777 -8.06 -5.61 33.44
N GLY A 778 -7.43 -6.78 33.28
CA GLY A 778 -7.97 -8.02 33.85
C GLY A 778 -7.14 -9.27 33.58
N ARG A 779 -7.68 -10.45 33.93
CA ARG A 779 -7.04 -11.75 33.68
C ARG A 779 -7.32 -12.25 32.26
N LEU A 780 -6.46 -13.15 31.79
CA LEU A 780 -6.65 -13.95 30.58
C LEU A 780 -7.85 -14.93 30.75
N LEU A 781 -8.53 -15.27 29.65
CA LEU A 781 -9.65 -16.24 29.56
C LEU A 781 -9.37 -17.39 28.56
#